data_AF-A0A0P0MHT4-F1
#
_entry.id   AF-A0A0P0MHT4-F1
#
_cell.length_a   1.000
_cell.length_b   1.000
_cell.length_c   1.000
_cell.angle_alpha   90.00
_cell.angle_beta   90.00
_cell.angle_gamma   90.00
#
_symmetry.space_group_name_H-M   'P 1'
#
loop_
_entity.id
_entity.type
_entity.pdbx_description
1 polymer ?
#
loop_
_entity_poly.entity_id
_entity_poly.type
_entity_poly.pdbx_seq_one_letter_code
_entity_poly.pdbx_strand_id
1 'polypeptide(L)'
;MPIKYGTNGNDNPLRGTSGNDSLYGLAGDDFILTEDGEDYVEAGDGDDEVNGYDGVGGSYTYYPVAGIKTIHGGNGNDFLVGGSAGDVLYGDEGNDQLYGRGGNDILSGGPGADYLNGGPGDDTYYVSDIHDVIEDVSGTDTAYVATSFVKIPSSIEKVIYTDGAQSLPYWVDALLPDEAAGNAFESLLGSAHTYFYTFPTSLPTYDTNYSHGLGFKPFTSTQMARAEAALSIVSSVIDVHFQKTNNPGVLNTFVFANNDQPSSAGSGNFPSDYMIGSDLYFDNSSLNAAFADRTYGALTLIHEIGHGLGLEHPFSHAQAGSSSVSDPPYLTGTEESTAWTVMSYNDAPAQYYLSFSPLDIAALQYIYGPSKTSRTGNDTYKVSATEPNFIWDGAGVDTLDASNLNQGSTLYLTPGYWGYVGNNKATNITAAGQVTVNFGSAIENLTGSSFADKLYGNELGNQMSGGMGNDWLEGWAGDDTLVGGQGDDQLQGGSGIDTALFGGAYASYTFENTSSTFSVKDKRANADGIDVLTSVERLKFSDKSVAIDLDGNAGIVVKVIGAVLGSDAVKTPGIVGTGLRYVDNGMSYADLGLTALNAVGAMTPDAIVSTLWRNVVGSIASATEKAPYLKMLADGTKPGDLVVLAGDFSLNMNKIGLMGLAQTGIEFS
;
A
#
# COMPACT_ATOMS: atom_id res chain seq x y z
N MET A 1 22.83 -0.77 -37.64
CA MET A 1 22.07 -0.02 -36.64
C MET A 1 22.57 1.42 -36.66
N PRO A 2 21.91 2.30 -37.42
CA PRO A 2 22.10 3.73 -37.26
C PRO A 2 21.77 4.13 -35.82
N ILE A 3 22.51 5.09 -35.29
CA ILE A 3 22.28 5.66 -33.96
C ILE A 3 21.89 7.12 -34.19
N LYS A 4 20.77 7.55 -33.63
CA LYS A 4 20.32 8.95 -33.66
C LYS A 4 20.12 9.46 -32.24
N TYR A 5 20.61 10.67 -32.00
CA TYR A 5 20.42 11.39 -30.75
C TYR A 5 19.55 12.60 -31.05
N GLY A 6 18.57 12.82 -30.20
CA GLY A 6 17.79 14.04 -30.06
C GLY A 6 18.61 15.16 -29.45
N THR A 7 17.91 16.13 -28.88
CA THR A 7 18.47 17.29 -28.20
C THR A 7 17.99 17.35 -26.75
N ASN A 8 18.54 18.25 -25.93
CA ASN A 8 18.01 18.46 -24.57
C ASN A 8 16.74 19.34 -24.56
N GLY A 9 15.93 19.27 -25.61
CA GLY A 9 14.64 19.94 -25.70
C GLY A 9 13.79 19.28 -26.78
N ASN A 10 12.49 19.55 -26.74
CA ASN A 10 11.45 18.81 -27.44
C ASN A 10 11.73 18.58 -28.95
N ASP A 11 12.01 17.34 -29.33
CA ASP A 11 12.18 16.86 -30.70
C ASP A 11 10.85 16.48 -31.34
N ASN A 12 10.59 16.97 -32.56
CA ASN A 12 9.29 16.77 -33.22
C ASN A 12 9.38 16.60 -34.76
N PRO A 13 9.54 15.37 -35.29
CA PRO A 13 9.93 14.14 -34.59
C PRO A 13 11.43 13.81 -34.67
N LEU A 14 11.95 13.08 -33.67
CA LEU A 14 13.14 12.24 -33.81
C LEU A 14 12.72 10.95 -34.55
N ARG A 15 13.09 10.84 -35.83
CA ARG A 15 12.61 9.76 -36.71
C ARG A 15 13.70 8.73 -37.00
N GLY A 16 13.37 7.44 -36.90
CA GLY A 16 14.15 6.29 -37.36
C GLY A 16 14.17 6.13 -38.88
N THR A 17 14.40 4.92 -39.34
CA THR A 17 14.46 4.44 -40.72
C THR A 17 13.78 3.09 -40.80
N SER A 18 13.54 2.55 -42.00
CA SER A 18 12.85 1.26 -42.16
C SER A 18 13.71 0.03 -41.78
N GLY A 19 14.72 0.17 -40.92
CA GLY A 19 15.54 -0.94 -40.48
C GLY A 19 16.22 -0.58 -39.17
N ASN A 20 16.63 -1.60 -38.42
CA ASN A 20 17.01 -1.51 -37.01
C ASN A 20 17.80 -0.25 -36.62
N ASP A 21 17.19 0.60 -35.83
CA ASP A 21 17.72 1.87 -35.33
C ASP A 21 17.94 1.85 -33.80
N SER A 22 18.78 2.76 -33.32
CA SER A 22 18.84 3.13 -31.90
C SER A 22 18.59 4.62 -31.77
N LEU A 23 17.52 5.00 -31.08
CA LEU A 23 17.04 6.37 -30.92
C LEU A 23 17.15 6.77 -29.44
N TYR A 24 17.70 7.96 -29.19
CA TYR A 24 17.87 8.51 -27.84
C TYR A 24 17.30 9.93 -27.82
N GLY A 25 16.18 10.19 -27.14
CA GLY A 25 15.54 11.53 -27.08
C GLY A 25 16.34 12.53 -26.23
N LEU A 26 16.76 12.07 -25.05
CA LEU A 26 17.54 12.78 -24.02
C LEU A 26 16.67 13.53 -23.01
N ALA A 27 16.32 14.79 -23.24
CA ALA A 27 15.57 15.57 -22.27
C ALA A 27 14.57 16.49 -22.97
N GLY A 28 13.41 16.71 -22.36
CA GLY A 28 12.29 17.44 -22.93
C GLY A 28 11.27 16.49 -23.56
N ASP A 29 10.03 16.97 -23.70
CA ASP A 29 8.92 16.15 -24.21
C ASP A 29 9.10 15.88 -25.71
N ASP A 30 9.55 14.69 -26.06
CA ASP A 30 9.98 14.26 -27.39
C ASP A 30 8.90 13.45 -28.11
N PHE A 31 8.81 13.65 -29.42
CA PHE A 31 8.00 12.82 -30.31
C PHE A 31 8.92 11.93 -31.15
N ILE A 32 8.92 10.63 -30.87
CA ILE A 32 9.83 9.65 -31.49
C ILE A 32 9.04 8.72 -32.41
N LEU A 33 9.53 8.55 -33.64
CA LEU A 33 8.96 7.66 -34.64
C LEU A 33 9.97 6.59 -35.02
N THR A 34 9.72 5.32 -34.67
CA THR A 34 10.72 4.26 -34.88
C THR A 34 10.78 3.78 -36.33
N GLU A 35 9.64 3.79 -37.04
CA GLU A 35 9.44 3.15 -38.36
C GLU A 35 9.54 1.60 -38.29
N ASP A 36 9.68 0.92 -39.44
CA ASP A 36 9.93 -0.53 -39.52
C ASP A 36 11.32 -0.91 -39.00
N GLY A 37 11.47 -2.13 -38.49
CA GLY A 37 12.77 -2.67 -38.05
C GLY A 37 12.72 -3.16 -36.60
N GLU A 38 13.79 -3.79 -36.13
CA GLU A 38 13.94 -4.02 -34.69
C GLU A 38 14.64 -2.82 -34.07
N ASP A 39 13.89 -1.97 -33.37
CA ASP A 39 14.40 -0.68 -32.90
C ASP A 39 14.55 -0.67 -31.38
N TYR A 40 15.55 0.07 -30.94
CA TYR A 40 15.78 0.39 -29.53
C TYR A 40 15.56 1.88 -29.30
N VAL A 41 14.74 2.24 -28.32
CA VAL A 41 14.44 3.62 -27.95
C VAL A 41 14.67 3.83 -26.46
N GLU A 42 15.43 4.87 -26.13
CA GLU A 42 15.44 5.52 -24.81
C GLU A 42 14.90 6.94 -25.02
N ALA A 43 13.69 7.24 -24.54
CA ALA A 43 13.08 8.54 -24.77
C ALA A 43 13.74 9.61 -23.88
N GLY A 44 13.81 9.37 -22.57
CA GLY A 44 14.70 10.11 -21.66
C GLY A 44 13.93 10.81 -20.54
N ASP A 45 14.29 12.06 -20.24
CA ASP A 45 13.54 12.88 -19.27
C ASP A 45 12.44 13.67 -20.01
N GLY A 46 11.20 13.64 -19.59
CA GLY A 46 10.10 14.40 -20.21
C GLY A 46 8.86 13.55 -20.40
N ASP A 47 7.73 14.17 -20.73
CA ASP A 47 6.54 13.40 -21.11
C ASP A 47 6.65 13.03 -22.60
N ASP A 48 7.11 11.82 -22.92
CA ASP A 48 7.48 11.42 -24.28
C ASP A 48 6.37 10.66 -25.04
N GLU A 49 6.30 10.86 -26.36
CA GLU A 49 5.43 10.10 -27.26
C GLU A 49 6.30 9.24 -28.20
N VAL A 50 6.38 7.93 -27.93
CA VAL A 50 7.12 6.97 -28.78
C VAL A 50 6.13 6.13 -29.57
N ASN A 51 6.02 6.44 -30.87
CA ASN A 51 5.19 5.65 -31.78
C ASN A 51 6.05 4.69 -32.60
N GLY A 52 5.90 3.41 -32.30
CA GLY A 52 6.27 2.30 -33.17
C GLY A 52 5.29 2.11 -34.32
N TYR A 53 4.78 3.17 -34.96
CA TYR A 53 3.96 3.09 -36.18
C TYR A 53 4.08 4.37 -37.03
N ASP A 54 3.84 4.30 -38.35
CA ASP A 54 3.87 5.48 -39.23
C ASP A 54 2.52 6.22 -39.18
N GLY A 55 2.43 7.23 -38.31
CA GLY A 55 1.29 8.12 -38.22
C GLY A 55 1.55 9.33 -37.32
N VAL A 56 1.05 10.50 -37.72
CA VAL A 56 0.99 11.71 -36.87
C VAL A 56 -0.50 11.99 -36.63
N GLY A 57 -0.88 12.23 -35.37
CA GLY A 57 -2.27 12.23 -34.91
C GLY A 57 -3.30 12.99 -35.77
N GLY A 58 -4.51 12.40 -35.85
CA GLY A 58 -5.74 13.06 -36.31
C GLY A 58 -6.65 12.22 -37.24
N SER A 59 -6.14 11.18 -37.90
CA SER A 59 -6.91 10.31 -38.78
C SER A 59 -6.42 8.87 -38.65
N TYR A 60 -7.26 7.99 -38.09
CA TYR A 60 -7.06 6.57 -37.77
C TYR A 60 -6.83 5.67 -39.00
N THR A 61 -5.92 6.03 -39.91
CA THR A 61 -5.45 5.14 -40.98
C THR A 61 -4.06 4.66 -40.61
N TYR A 62 -4.03 3.63 -39.77
CA TYR A 62 -2.82 2.96 -39.28
C TYR A 62 -2.30 1.97 -40.34
N TYR A 63 -1.01 2.04 -40.64
CA TYR A 63 -0.29 0.95 -41.28
C TYR A 63 0.51 0.23 -40.20
N PRO A 64 0.35 -1.10 -40.02
CA PRO A 64 1.16 -1.84 -39.07
C PRO A 64 2.62 -1.80 -39.55
N VAL A 65 3.52 -1.31 -38.71
CA VAL A 65 4.96 -1.48 -38.93
C VAL A 65 5.40 -2.82 -38.33
N ALA A 66 6.43 -3.39 -38.93
CA ALA A 66 6.94 -4.70 -38.56
C ALA A 66 8.26 -4.60 -37.77
N GLY A 67 8.51 -5.61 -36.94
CA GLY A 67 9.75 -5.79 -36.16
C GLY A 67 9.55 -5.52 -34.68
N ILE A 68 10.36 -6.20 -33.86
CA ILE A 68 10.29 -6.16 -32.40
C ILE A 68 10.88 -4.84 -31.90
N LYS A 69 10.15 -4.12 -31.06
CA LYS A 69 10.57 -2.88 -30.43
C LYS A 69 11.01 -3.14 -29.00
N THR A 70 12.03 -2.43 -28.56
CA THR A 70 12.34 -2.27 -27.13
C THR A 70 12.35 -0.79 -26.83
N ILE A 71 11.38 -0.35 -26.03
CA ILE A 71 11.12 1.06 -25.76
C ILE A 71 11.18 1.28 -24.24
N HIS A 72 11.96 2.28 -23.83
CA HIS A 72 12.00 2.84 -22.49
C HIS A 72 11.50 4.29 -22.56
N GLY A 73 10.46 4.61 -21.80
CA GLY A 73 9.93 5.96 -21.64
C GLY A 73 10.93 6.82 -20.87
N GLY A 74 11.18 6.48 -19.61
CA GLY A 74 12.19 7.12 -18.78
C GLY A 74 11.53 7.83 -17.60
N ASN A 75 11.79 9.12 -17.43
CA ASN A 75 11.13 9.88 -16.36
C ASN A 75 10.03 10.75 -16.97
N GLY A 76 8.78 10.58 -16.57
CA GLY A 76 7.66 11.36 -17.10
C GLY A 76 6.40 10.55 -17.21
N ASN A 77 5.32 11.13 -17.72
CA ASN A 77 4.12 10.38 -18.06
C ASN A 77 4.13 10.10 -19.56
N ASP A 78 4.57 8.90 -19.93
CA ASP A 78 4.91 8.55 -21.30
C ASP A 78 3.76 7.86 -22.04
N PHE A 79 3.73 8.06 -23.36
CA PHE A 79 2.82 7.36 -24.27
C PHE A 79 3.63 6.48 -25.22
N LEU A 80 3.59 5.17 -24.98
CA LEU A 80 4.40 4.18 -25.68
C LEU A 80 3.51 3.27 -26.52
N VAL A 81 3.83 3.15 -27.80
CA VAL A 81 3.07 2.28 -28.71
C VAL A 81 4.01 1.36 -29.47
N GLY A 82 3.79 0.05 -29.32
CA GLY A 82 4.40 -1.00 -30.11
C GLY A 82 3.86 -1.08 -31.54
N GLY A 83 4.05 -2.23 -32.16
CA GLY A 83 3.83 -2.52 -33.56
C GLY A 83 2.87 -3.68 -33.78
N SER A 84 3.31 -4.69 -34.52
CA SER A 84 2.53 -5.90 -34.83
C SER A 84 3.30 -7.19 -34.52
N ALA A 85 4.45 -7.03 -33.85
CA ALA A 85 5.32 -8.10 -33.39
C ALA A 85 5.32 -8.08 -31.86
N GLY A 86 5.85 -9.14 -31.21
CA GLY A 86 5.98 -9.17 -29.76
C GLY A 86 7.06 -8.19 -29.27
N ASP A 87 6.62 -7.07 -28.72
CA ASP A 87 7.40 -5.92 -28.32
C ASP A 87 7.71 -5.92 -26.81
N VAL A 88 8.62 -5.05 -26.39
CA VAL A 88 8.98 -4.85 -24.98
C VAL A 88 8.90 -3.37 -24.65
N LEU A 89 7.95 -3.01 -23.79
CA LEU A 89 7.65 -1.64 -23.41
C LEU A 89 7.88 -1.45 -21.90
N TYR A 90 8.75 -0.50 -21.56
CA TYR A 90 9.00 -0.05 -20.19
C TYR A 90 8.60 1.42 -20.09
N GLY A 91 7.64 1.75 -19.22
CA GLY A 91 7.29 3.14 -18.89
C GLY A 91 8.40 3.83 -18.09
N ASP A 92 8.93 3.11 -17.11
CA ASP A 92 9.89 3.57 -16.10
C ASP A 92 9.23 4.45 -15.01
N GLU A 93 9.64 5.69 -14.73
CA GLU A 93 9.05 6.50 -13.65
C GLU A 93 7.89 7.39 -14.15
N GLY A 94 6.67 7.20 -13.63
CA GLY A 94 5.54 8.10 -13.88
C GLY A 94 4.23 7.36 -14.13
N ASN A 95 3.19 8.05 -14.62
CA ASN A 95 1.91 7.43 -14.96
C ASN A 95 1.82 7.23 -16.48
N ASP A 96 2.17 6.05 -16.95
CA ASP A 96 2.42 5.78 -18.36
C ASP A 96 1.23 5.13 -19.07
N GLN A 97 1.21 5.23 -20.39
CA GLN A 97 0.26 4.52 -21.26
C GLN A 97 1.01 3.66 -22.26
N LEU A 98 0.93 2.35 -22.10
CA LEU A 98 1.64 1.37 -22.92
C LEU A 98 0.64 0.58 -23.77
N TYR A 99 0.83 0.60 -25.09
CA TYR A 99 0.01 -0.14 -26.06
C TYR A 99 0.89 -1.09 -26.89
N GLY A 100 0.91 -2.38 -26.56
CA GLY A 100 1.63 -3.42 -27.31
C GLY A 100 1.06 -3.66 -28.71
N ARG A 101 -0.26 -3.54 -28.83
CA ARG A 101 -1.11 -3.73 -30.00
C ARG A 101 -1.30 -5.16 -30.41
N GLY A 102 -0.29 -5.85 -30.90
CA GLY A 102 -0.51 -7.18 -31.43
C GLY A 102 0.79 -7.90 -31.62
N GLY A 103 0.83 -9.18 -31.27
CA GLY A 103 2.10 -9.82 -30.94
C GLY A 103 2.02 -10.32 -29.51
N ASN A 104 3.09 -10.96 -29.04
CA ASN A 104 3.17 -11.39 -27.66
C ASN A 104 4.10 -10.41 -26.95
N ASP A 105 3.52 -9.43 -26.28
CA ASP A 105 4.18 -8.24 -25.79
C ASP A 105 4.60 -8.40 -24.31
N ILE A 106 5.62 -7.63 -23.90
CA ILE A 106 6.03 -7.47 -22.51
C ILE A 106 5.82 -6.02 -22.13
N LEU A 107 4.92 -5.77 -21.18
CA LEU A 107 4.57 -4.43 -20.71
C LEU A 107 4.92 -4.31 -19.22
N SER A 108 5.67 -3.27 -18.88
CA SER A 108 5.99 -2.87 -17.50
C SER A 108 5.85 -1.36 -17.44
N GLY A 109 4.88 -0.85 -16.69
CA GLY A 109 4.75 0.59 -16.47
C GLY A 109 5.90 1.06 -15.58
N GLY A 110 5.82 0.78 -14.30
CA GLY A 110 6.91 1.00 -13.34
C GLY A 110 6.34 1.58 -12.06
N PRO A 111 7.05 2.45 -11.34
CA PRO A 111 6.44 3.22 -10.28
C PRO A 111 5.47 4.28 -10.83
N GLY A 112 4.19 4.19 -10.43
CA GLY A 112 3.14 5.12 -10.81
C GLY A 112 1.85 4.37 -11.14
N ALA A 113 0.81 5.09 -11.54
CA ALA A 113 -0.47 4.50 -11.93
C ALA A 113 -0.53 4.35 -13.45
N ASP A 114 -0.21 3.16 -13.95
CA ASP A 114 0.00 2.92 -15.37
C ASP A 114 -1.21 2.32 -16.07
N TYR A 115 -1.33 2.55 -17.38
CA TYR A 115 -2.30 1.89 -18.24
C TYR A 115 -1.56 0.96 -19.22
N LEU A 116 -1.81 -0.35 -19.10
CA LEU A 116 -1.13 -1.41 -19.85
C LEU A 116 -2.12 -2.14 -20.76
N ASN A 117 -1.94 -2.03 -22.07
CA ASN A 117 -2.77 -2.67 -23.07
C ASN A 117 -1.92 -3.51 -24.03
N GLY A 118 -1.95 -4.84 -23.87
CA GLY A 118 -1.22 -5.77 -24.74
C GLY A 118 -1.87 -5.88 -26.12
N GLY A 119 -3.19 -6.10 -26.17
CA GLY A 119 -3.93 -6.25 -27.42
C GLY A 119 -4.11 -7.74 -27.74
N PRO A 120 -4.17 -8.16 -29.02
CA PRO A 120 -4.21 -9.59 -29.33
C PRO A 120 -2.84 -10.27 -29.27
N GLY A 121 -2.75 -11.36 -28.51
CA GLY A 121 -1.57 -12.22 -28.42
C GLY A 121 -1.47 -12.88 -27.06
N ASP A 122 -0.37 -13.58 -26.76
CA ASP A 122 -0.13 -14.03 -25.38
C ASP A 122 0.85 -13.05 -24.71
N ASP A 123 0.32 -12.12 -23.92
CA ASP A 123 1.04 -10.96 -23.40
C ASP A 123 1.53 -11.19 -21.95
N THR A 124 2.55 -10.42 -21.57
CA THR A 124 3.14 -10.44 -20.22
C THR A 124 3.16 -9.05 -19.60
N TYR A 125 2.50 -8.93 -18.45
CA TYR A 125 2.37 -7.70 -17.69
C TYR A 125 3.21 -7.76 -16.43
N TYR A 126 3.91 -6.68 -16.08
CA TYR A 126 4.54 -6.48 -14.78
C TYR A 126 3.79 -5.38 -14.03
N VAL A 127 3.17 -5.75 -12.92
CA VAL A 127 2.34 -4.88 -12.08
C VAL A 127 3.12 -4.53 -10.83
N SER A 128 3.43 -3.25 -10.67
CA SER A 128 4.25 -2.72 -9.57
C SER A 128 3.47 -1.80 -8.65
N ASP A 129 2.35 -1.25 -9.10
CA ASP A 129 1.49 -0.39 -8.30
C ASP A 129 0.05 -0.96 -8.19
N ILE A 130 -0.65 -0.60 -7.11
CA ILE A 130 -2.04 -1.02 -6.91
C ILE A 130 -3.01 -0.31 -7.86
N HIS A 131 -2.57 0.83 -8.41
CA HIS A 131 -3.36 1.69 -9.29
C HIS A 131 -3.15 1.39 -10.78
N ASP A 132 -2.29 0.43 -11.12
CA ASP A 132 -2.11 -0.07 -12.49
C ASP A 132 -3.40 -0.65 -13.06
N VAL A 133 -3.70 -0.30 -14.31
CA VAL A 133 -4.84 -0.79 -15.09
C VAL A 133 -4.33 -1.66 -16.22
N ILE A 134 -4.86 -2.88 -16.31
CA ILE A 134 -4.61 -3.78 -17.44
C ILE A 134 -5.88 -3.88 -18.28
N GLU A 135 -5.77 -3.66 -19.59
CA GLU A 135 -6.85 -3.92 -20.54
C GLU A 135 -6.35 -4.87 -21.64
N ASP A 136 -6.95 -6.06 -21.71
CA ASP A 136 -6.65 -7.07 -22.73
C ASP A 136 -7.91 -7.46 -23.51
N VAL A 137 -7.73 -7.90 -24.75
CA VAL A 137 -8.83 -8.26 -25.67
C VAL A 137 -8.82 -9.71 -26.11
N SER A 138 -7.69 -10.42 -26.09
CA SER A 138 -7.62 -11.86 -26.41
C SER A 138 -6.20 -12.41 -26.24
N GLY A 139 -6.10 -13.56 -25.56
CA GLY A 139 -4.79 -14.16 -25.38
C GLY A 139 -4.79 -15.37 -24.46
N THR A 140 -3.59 -15.76 -24.05
CA THR A 140 -3.38 -16.47 -22.79
C THR A 140 -2.28 -15.73 -22.04
N ASP A 141 -2.71 -14.83 -21.18
CA ASP A 141 -1.89 -13.73 -20.70
C ASP A 141 -1.34 -14.01 -19.30
N THR A 142 -0.20 -13.40 -19.00
CA THR A 142 0.50 -13.59 -17.72
C THR A 142 0.77 -12.26 -17.03
N ALA A 143 0.34 -12.10 -15.79
CA ALA A 143 0.74 -10.98 -14.94
C ALA A 143 1.76 -11.43 -13.88
N TYR A 144 2.89 -10.74 -13.79
CA TYR A 144 3.83 -10.79 -12.67
C TYR A 144 3.53 -9.60 -11.74
N VAL A 145 3.09 -9.88 -10.53
CA VAL A 145 2.57 -8.87 -9.61
C VAL A 145 3.50 -8.75 -8.40
N ALA A 146 4.17 -7.61 -8.28
CA ALA A 146 5.14 -7.33 -7.20
C ALA A 146 4.50 -6.57 -6.02
N THR A 147 3.29 -6.06 -6.18
CA THR A 147 2.53 -5.38 -5.13
C THR A 147 1.38 -6.26 -4.61
N SER A 148 1.05 -6.11 -3.32
CA SER A 148 0.03 -6.96 -2.69
C SER A 148 -1.38 -6.41 -2.90
N PHE A 149 -2.34 -7.32 -2.93
CA PHE A 149 -3.78 -7.05 -2.87
C PHE A 149 -4.34 -6.25 -4.06
N VAL A 150 -3.75 -6.39 -5.25
CA VAL A 150 -4.28 -5.77 -6.48
C VAL A 150 -5.41 -6.60 -7.07
N LYS A 151 -6.47 -5.94 -7.51
CA LYS A 151 -7.50 -6.53 -8.39
C LYS A 151 -6.90 -6.71 -9.78
N ILE A 152 -6.71 -7.96 -10.18
CA ILE A 152 -6.29 -8.31 -11.54
C ILE A 152 -7.54 -8.66 -12.35
N PRO A 153 -7.75 -8.06 -13.54
CA PRO A 153 -8.89 -8.36 -14.40
C PRO A 153 -8.98 -9.84 -14.78
N SER A 154 -10.19 -10.36 -14.93
CA SER A 154 -10.44 -11.74 -15.33
C SER A 154 -9.94 -12.10 -16.74
N SER A 155 -9.60 -11.09 -17.56
CA SER A 155 -8.94 -11.27 -18.85
C SER A 155 -7.52 -11.83 -18.74
N ILE A 156 -6.91 -11.84 -17.55
CA ILE A 156 -5.57 -12.40 -17.34
C ILE A 156 -5.65 -13.82 -16.76
N GLU A 157 -5.27 -14.82 -17.55
CA GLU A 157 -5.43 -16.23 -17.16
C GLU A 157 -4.38 -16.72 -16.18
N LYS A 158 -3.21 -16.07 -16.10
CA LYS A 158 -2.10 -16.52 -15.27
C LYS A 158 -1.48 -15.41 -14.45
N VAL A 159 -1.79 -15.38 -13.16
CA VAL A 159 -1.19 -14.43 -12.21
C VAL A 159 -0.08 -15.09 -11.40
N ILE A 160 1.08 -14.43 -11.33
CA ILE A 160 2.26 -14.85 -10.56
C ILE A 160 2.64 -13.71 -9.61
N TYR A 161 2.40 -13.91 -8.32
CA TYR A 161 2.84 -12.96 -7.30
C TYR A 161 4.33 -13.15 -6.99
N THR A 162 5.11 -12.08 -7.11
CA THR A 162 6.57 -12.05 -6.88
C THR A 162 6.90 -11.35 -5.57
N ASP A 163 8.12 -11.52 -5.07
CA ASP A 163 8.67 -10.79 -3.91
C ASP A 163 7.82 -10.83 -2.62
N GLY A 164 7.02 -11.88 -2.45
CA GLY A 164 6.16 -12.05 -1.29
C GLY A 164 4.80 -11.35 -1.39
N ALA A 165 4.48 -10.73 -2.52
CA ALA A 165 3.18 -10.13 -2.79
C ALA A 165 2.03 -11.11 -2.56
N GLN A 166 0.92 -10.61 -2.02
CA GLN A 166 -0.27 -11.40 -1.73
C GLN A 166 -1.37 -11.10 -2.76
N SER A 167 -2.17 -12.11 -3.09
CA SER A 167 -3.37 -11.91 -3.90
C SER A 167 -4.43 -11.11 -3.17
N LEU A 168 -5.26 -10.35 -3.90
CA LEU A 168 -6.47 -9.76 -3.32
C LEU A 168 -7.29 -10.86 -2.62
N PRO A 169 -7.81 -10.61 -1.41
CA PRO A 169 -8.55 -11.63 -0.69
C PRO A 169 -9.83 -12.02 -1.43
N TYR A 170 -10.10 -13.33 -1.54
CA TYR A 170 -11.21 -13.84 -2.34
C TYR A 170 -12.58 -13.27 -1.95
N TRP A 171 -12.78 -12.88 -0.68
CA TRP A 171 -14.05 -12.34 -0.20
C TRP A 171 -14.27 -10.87 -0.57
N VAL A 172 -13.19 -10.18 -0.95
CA VAL A 172 -13.25 -8.85 -1.56
C VAL A 172 -13.36 -9.03 -3.08
N ASP A 173 -12.45 -9.80 -3.67
CA ASP A 173 -12.36 -10.00 -5.12
C ASP A 173 -13.67 -10.54 -5.73
N ALA A 174 -14.37 -11.44 -5.02
CA ALA A 174 -15.65 -11.99 -5.47
C ALA A 174 -16.83 -11.01 -5.50
N LEU A 175 -16.63 -9.77 -5.03
CA LEU A 175 -17.65 -8.72 -5.03
C LEU A 175 -17.23 -7.52 -5.89
N LEU A 176 -16.08 -7.61 -6.57
CA LEU A 176 -15.53 -6.54 -7.38
C LEU A 176 -15.51 -6.92 -8.85
N PRO A 177 -16.09 -6.09 -9.73
CA PRO A 177 -16.01 -6.30 -11.16
C PRO A 177 -14.58 -6.01 -11.65
N ASP A 178 -14.26 -6.37 -12.89
CA ASP A 178 -12.93 -6.14 -13.47
C ASP A 178 -12.59 -4.64 -13.56
N GLU A 179 -13.61 -3.78 -13.73
CA GLU A 179 -13.46 -2.33 -13.72
C GLU A 179 -13.00 -1.77 -12.35
N ALA A 180 -12.97 -2.59 -11.30
CA ALA A 180 -12.37 -2.25 -10.02
C ALA A 180 -10.84 -2.37 -10.00
N ALA A 181 -10.23 -2.86 -11.08
CA ALA A 181 -8.78 -2.82 -11.25
C ALA A 181 -8.29 -1.36 -11.40
N GLY A 182 -7.12 -1.09 -10.83
CA GLY A 182 -6.50 0.23 -10.82
C GLY A 182 -7.31 1.30 -10.07
N ASN A 183 -7.24 2.54 -10.55
CA ASN A 183 -7.79 3.73 -9.86
C ASN A 183 -9.14 4.24 -10.39
N ALA A 184 -9.90 3.42 -11.14
CA ALA A 184 -11.09 3.88 -11.86
C ALA A 184 -12.10 4.62 -10.96
N PHE A 185 -12.38 4.09 -9.76
CA PHE A 185 -13.30 4.71 -8.81
C PHE A 185 -12.76 5.99 -8.15
N GLU A 186 -11.46 6.04 -7.86
CA GLU A 186 -10.81 7.25 -7.34
C GLU A 186 -10.86 8.37 -8.38
N SER A 187 -10.52 8.05 -9.63
CA SER A 187 -10.59 8.94 -10.79
C SER A 187 -12.02 9.44 -11.03
N LEU A 188 -13.00 8.55 -10.87
CA LEU A 188 -14.41 8.88 -11.06
C LEU A 188 -14.89 9.95 -10.08
N LEU A 189 -14.65 9.76 -8.78
CA LEU A 189 -15.17 10.66 -7.74
C LEU A 189 -14.25 11.86 -7.44
N GLY A 190 -12.97 11.73 -7.77
CA GLY A 190 -11.91 12.63 -7.36
C GLY A 190 -11.76 12.74 -5.83
N SER A 191 -10.83 13.59 -5.39
CA SER A 191 -10.50 13.77 -3.95
C SER A 191 -11.65 14.15 -3.01
N ALA A 192 -12.82 14.53 -3.54
CA ALA A 192 -13.98 14.86 -2.72
C ALA A 192 -14.85 13.64 -2.35
N HIS A 193 -14.58 12.47 -2.96
CA HIS A 193 -15.33 11.22 -2.78
C HIS A 193 -16.86 11.43 -2.72
N THR A 194 -17.39 12.32 -3.57
CA THR A 194 -18.78 12.77 -3.49
C THR A 194 -19.60 12.15 -4.61
N TYR A 195 -20.61 11.37 -4.23
CA TYR A 195 -21.72 11.04 -5.10
C TYR A 195 -22.84 12.05 -4.96
N PHE A 196 -23.41 12.44 -6.09
CA PHE A 196 -24.68 13.15 -6.08
C PHE A 196 -25.84 12.15 -6.02
N TYR A 197 -27.02 12.60 -5.60
CA TYR A 197 -28.23 11.80 -5.73
C TYR A 197 -29.46 12.66 -6.02
N THR A 198 -30.43 12.07 -6.71
CA THR A 198 -31.67 12.76 -7.08
C THR A 198 -32.86 11.82 -7.25
N PHE A 199 -34.06 12.41 -7.19
CA PHE A 199 -35.34 11.72 -7.32
C PHE A 199 -36.15 12.39 -8.45
N PRO A 200 -35.93 12.00 -9.72
CA PRO A 200 -36.51 12.72 -10.83
C PRO A 200 -38.02 12.45 -10.96
N THR A 201 -38.75 13.42 -11.51
CA THR A 201 -40.20 13.31 -11.75
C THR A 201 -40.56 12.66 -13.08
N SER A 202 -39.57 12.44 -13.94
CA SER A 202 -39.65 11.80 -15.26
C SER A 202 -38.31 11.15 -15.57
N LEU A 203 -38.28 10.18 -16.49
CA LEU A 203 -37.01 9.59 -16.94
C LEU A 203 -36.04 10.71 -17.39
N PRO A 204 -34.78 10.73 -16.90
CA PRO A 204 -33.78 11.70 -17.35
C PRO A 204 -33.57 11.64 -18.85
N THR A 205 -33.34 12.78 -19.50
CA THR A 205 -33.29 12.85 -20.97
C THR A 205 -32.05 12.20 -21.60
N TYR A 206 -30.99 11.98 -20.80
CA TYR A 206 -29.82 11.25 -21.25
C TYR A 206 -30.07 9.73 -21.29
N ASP A 207 -31.02 9.24 -20.48
CA ASP A 207 -31.36 7.83 -20.45
C ASP A 207 -32.31 7.51 -21.61
N THR A 208 -31.74 6.85 -22.61
CA THR A 208 -32.45 6.42 -23.81
C THR A 208 -32.82 4.94 -23.77
N ASN A 209 -32.54 4.24 -22.67
CA ASN A 209 -32.89 2.85 -22.52
C ASN A 209 -34.40 2.70 -22.37
N TYR A 210 -35.01 2.05 -23.35
CA TYR A 210 -36.46 1.84 -23.39
C TYR A 210 -36.99 1.16 -22.13
N SER A 211 -36.25 0.20 -21.56
CA SER A 211 -36.69 -0.57 -20.39
C SER A 211 -36.77 0.28 -19.12
N HIS A 212 -35.90 1.29 -18.95
CA HIS A 212 -35.90 2.18 -17.79
C HIS A 212 -37.12 3.12 -17.80
N GLY A 213 -37.61 3.47 -19.00
CA GLY A 213 -38.81 4.31 -19.16
C GLY A 213 -40.15 3.58 -19.04
N LEU A 214 -40.17 2.24 -19.08
CA LEU A 214 -41.40 1.46 -19.03
C LEU A 214 -42.10 1.65 -17.69
N GLY A 215 -43.32 2.19 -17.72
CA GLY A 215 -44.12 2.37 -16.50
C GLY A 215 -43.48 3.32 -15.48
N PHE A 216 -42.58 4.21 -15.90
CA PHE A 216 -41.84 5.10 -15.01
C PHE A 216 -42.76 5.79 -13.98
N LYS A 217 -42.38 5.73 -12.70
CA LYS A 217 -42.99 6.51 -11.62
C LYS A 217 -41.93 7.14 -10.71
N PRO A 218 -42.12 8.41 -10.31
CA PRO A 218 -41.25 9.02 -9.33
C PRO A 218 -41.31 8.29 -7.99
N PHE A 219 -40.22 8.38 -7.24
CA PHE A 219 -40.20 7.95 -5.85
C PHE A 219 -41.24 8.70 -5.01
N THR A 220 -41.93 7.97 -4.13
CA THR A 220 -42.81 8.58 -3.13
C THR A 220 -41.99 9.25 -2.03
N SER A 221 -42.61 10.10 -1.21
CA SER A 221 -41.93 10.71 -0.05
C SER A 221 -41.39 9.68 0.94
N THR A 222 -42.05 8.53 1.07
CA THR A 222 -41.59 7.42 1.92
C THR A 222 -40.34 6.76 1.34
N GLN A 223 -40.34 6.49 0.02
CA GLN A 223 -39.18 5.91 -0.66
C GLN A 223 -37.98 6.86 -0.62
N MET A 224 -38.18 8.16 -0.90
CA MET A 224 -37.12 9.18 -0.82
C MET A 224 -36.47 9.22 0.56
N ALA A 225 -37.27 9.29 1.63
CA ALA A 225 -36.74 9.32 3.00
C ALA A 225 -35.96 8.06 3.37
N ARG A 226 -36.36 6.90 2.84
CA ARG A 226 -35.66 5.63 3.10
C ARG A 226 -34.38 5.48 2.28
N ALA A 227 -34.36 5.94 1.03
CA ALA A 227 -33.14 6.05 0.25
C ALA A 227 -32.12 6.97 0.93
N GLU A 228 -32.55 8.16 1.37
CA GLU A 228 -31.68 9.09 2.11
C GLU A 228 -31.15 8.49 3.42
N ALA A 229 -31.97 7.72 4.13
CA ALA A 229 -31.52 6.98 5.32
C ALA A 229 -30.49 5.89 4.98
N ALA A 230 -30.68 5.17 3.88
CA ALA A 230 -29.72 4.17 3.40
C ALA A 230 -28.38 4.82 3.06
N LEU A 231 -28.38 5.89 2.27
CA LEU A 231 -27.17 6.65 1.91
C LEU A 231 -26.43 7.17 3.15
N SER A 232 -27.16 7.63 4.17
CA SER A 232 -26.55 8.05 5.44
C SER A 232 -25.87 6.88 6.17
N ILE A 233 -26.46 5.68 6.16
CA ILE A 233 -25.85 4.49 6.75
C ILE A 233 -24.58 4.11 5.98
N VAL A 234 -24.62 4.15 4.65
CA VAL A 234 -23.45 3.89 3.80
C VAL A 234 -22.30 4.85 4.12
N SER A 235 -22.57 6.16 4.18
CA SER A 235 -21.53 7.16 4.52
C SER A 235 -20.94 7.01 5.93
N SER A 236 -21.58 6.25 6.81
CA SER A 236 -21.07 5.94 8.15
C SER A 236 -20.10 4.76 8.18
N VAL A 237 -19.99 3.98 7.09
CA VAL A 237 -19.10 2.82 7.01
C VAL A 237 -17.96 3.01 6.02
N ILE A 238 -18.16 3.79 4.96
CA ILE A 238 -17.15 4.04 3.90
C ILE A 238 -16.91 5.53 3.72
N ASP A 239 -15.75 5.90 3.16
CA ASP A 239 -15.35 7.31 2.96
C ASP A 239 -16.02 7.92 1.71
N VAL A 240 -17.34 7.96 1.72
CA VAL A 240 -18.15 8.52 0.63
C VAL A 240 -19.13 9.55 1.18
N HIS A 241 -19.29 10.66 0.44
CA HIS A 241 -20.23 11.72 0.74
C HIS A 241 -21.39 11.73 -0.26
N PHE A 242 -22.62 11.79 0.24
CA PHE A 242 -23.80 11.89 -0.61
C PHE A 242 -24.40 13.29 -0.57
N GLN A 243 -24.49 13.93 -1.73
CA GLN A 243 -25.06 15.27 -1.86
C GLN A 243 -26.28 15.29 -2.79
N LYS A 244 -27.41 15.79 -2.30
CA LYS A 244 -28.61 15.92 -3.13
C LYS A 244 -28.40 16.93 -4.26
N THR A 245 -28.83 16.57 -5.47
CA THR A 245 -28.85 17.45 -6.65
C THR A 245 -30.23 17.49 -7.30
N ASN A 246 -30.54 18.59 -7.99
CA ASN A 246 -31.72 18.72 -8.85
C ASN A 246 -31.42 18.43 -10.32
N ASN A 247 -30.15 18.22 -10.68
CA ASN A 247 -29.73 17.90 -12.03
C ASN A 247 -29.31 16.42 -12.08
N PRO A 248 -30.12 15.53 -12.67
CA PRO A 248 -29.74 14.13 -12.82
C PRO A 248 -28.55 13.93 -13.76
N GLY A 249 -28.27 14.90 -14.64
CA GLY A 249 -27.20 14.78 -15.64
C GLY A 249 -25.81 15.18 -15.17
N VAL A 250 -25.55 15.19 -13.86
CA VAL A 250 -24.19 15.36 -13.34
C VAL A 250 -23.57 13.97 -13.26
N LEU A 251 -22.28 13.82 -13.60
CA LEU A 251 -21.58 12.55 -13.40
C LEU A 251 -21.65 12.12 -11.92
N ASN A 252 -21.55 10.82 -11.67
CA ASN A 252 -21.57 10.24 -10.32
C ASN A 252 -22.88 10.56 -9.58
N THR A 253 -24.00 10.57 -10.29
CA THR A 253 -25.31 10.83 -9.68
C THR A 253 -26.09 9.53 -9.57
N PHE A 254 -26.47 9.17 -8.35
CA PHE A 254 -27.51 8.18 -8.14
C PHE A 254 -28.88 8.75 -8.53
N VAL A 255 -29.47 8.25 -9.62
CA VAL A 255 -30.89 8.45 -9.89
C VAL A 255 -31.70 7.34 -9.23
N PHE A 256 -32.68 7.73 -8.40
CA PHE A 256 -33.63 6.78 -7.81
C PHE A 256 -35.01 6.94 -8.45
N ALA A 257 -35.48 5.90 -9.14
CA ALA A 257 -36.79 5.89 -9.77
C ALA A 257 -37.48 4.52 -9.71
N ASN A 258 -38.80 4.50 -9.95
CA ASN A 258 -39.52 3.24 -10.15
C ASN A 258 -39.83 3.04 -11.64
N ASN A 259 -39.84 1.80 -12.10
CA ASN A 259 -40.28 1.39 -13.43
C ASN A 259 -40.98 0.01 -13.37
N ASP A 260 -41.52 -0.47 -14.48
CA ASP A 260 -42.07 -1.82 -14.58
C ASP A 260 -40.93 -2.80 -14.91
N GLN A 261 -40.57 -3.66 -13.95
CA GLN A 261 -39.52 -4.67 -14.11
C GLN A 261 -40.16 -6.06 -14.34
N PRO A 262 -39.96 -6.70 -15.50
CA PRO A 262 -40.68 -7.93 -15.85
C PRO A 262 -40.23 -9.16 -15.03
N SER A 263 -39.00 -9.14 -14.50
CA SER A 263 -38.39 -10.31 -13.85
C SER A 263 -37.48 -9.97 -12.66
N SER A 264 -37.40 -8.70 -12.23
CA SER A 264 -36.57 -8.27 -11.11
C SER A 264 -37.37 -7.38 -10.14
N ALA A 265 -36.91 -7.29 -8.89
CA ALA A 265 -37.41 -6.31 -7.93
C ALA A 265 -36.69 -4.96 -8.05
N GLY A 266 -35.49 -4.93 -8.62
CA GLY A 266 -34.67 -3.74 -8.83
C GLY A 266 -33.58 -3.97 -9.88
N SER A 267 -32.94 -2.91 -10.32
CA SER A 267 -31.75 -2.96 -11.17
C SER A 267 -30.93 -1.69 -10.99
N GLY A 268 -29.62 -1.83 -10.83
CA GLY A 268 -28.67 -0.73 -10.73
C GLY A 268 -27.59 -0.84 -11.80
N ASN A 269 -27.13 0.31 -12.30
CA ASN A 269 -25.91 0.38 -13.09
C ASN A 269 -24.70 0.55 -12.16
N PHE A 270 -23.56 -0.02 -12.56
CA PHE A 270 -22.28 0.28 -11.93
C PHE A 270 -21.91 1.76 -12.10
N PRO A 271 -21.03 2.30 -11.24
CA PRO A 271 -20.40 3.60 -11.49
C PRO A 271 -19.71 3.60 -12.85
N SER A 272 -19.81 4.71 -13.58
CA SER A 272 -19.09 4.93 -14.83
C SER A 272 -18.89 6.41 -15.07
N ASP A 273 -17.98 6.73 -15.98
CA ASP A 273 -17.71 8.08 -16.49
C ASP A 273 -18.84 8.64 -17.39
N TYR A 274 -19.92 7.88 -17.57
CA TYR A 274 -21.14 8.30 -18.27
C TYR A 274 -22.28 8.65 -17.29
N MET A 275 -23.15 9.58 -17.71
CA MET A 275 -24.25 10.10 -16.88
C MET A 275 -25.26 9.04 -16.38
N ILE A 276 -25.27 7.84 -16.95
CA ILE A 276 -26.17 6.74 -16.56
C ILE A 276 -25.59 5.85 -15.45
N GLY A 277 -24.31 6.03 -15.11
CA GLY A 277 -23.64 5.29 -14.03
C GLY A 277 -24.33 5.52 -12.69
N SER A 278 -24.43 4.47 -11.88
CA SER A 278 -25.09 4.48 -10.56
C SER A 278 -26.60 4.75 -10.58
N ASP A 279 -27.27 4.79 -11.74
CA ASP A 279 -28.73 4.91 -11.82
C ASP A 279 -29.42 3.64 -11.32
N LEU A 280 -30.42 3.80 -10.43
CA LEU A 280 -31.12 2.74 -9.72
C LEU A 280 -32.63 2.77 -10.00
N TYR A 281 -33.14 1.64 -10.47
CA TYR A 281 -34.55 1.46 -10.84
C TYR A 281 -35.19 0.36 -10.01
N PHE A 282 -36.38 0.63 -9.47
CA PHE A 282 -37.11 -0.29 -8.60
C PHE A 282 -38.46 -0.67 -9.21
N ASP A 283 -38.83 -1.94 -9.11
CA ASP A 283 -40.12 -2.37 -9.65
C ASP A 283 -41.29 -1.64 -8.96
N ASN A 284 -42.31 -1.32 -9.73
CA ASN A 284 -43.55 -0.68 -9.29
C ASN A 284 -44.42 -1.52 -8.34
N SER A 285 -44.01 -2.74 -7.97
CA SER A 285 -44.73 -3.59 -7.03
C SER A 285 -44.85 -3.00 -5.62
N SER A 286 -45.82 -3.52 -4.88
CA SER A 286 -46.03 -3.16 -3.47
C SER A 286 -44.87 -3.58 -2.56
N LEU A 287 -43.94 -4.42 -3.01
CA LEU A 287 -42.76 -4.84 -2.25
C LEU A 287 -41.84 -3.64 -1.96
N ASN A 288 -41.69 -2.75 -2.95
CA ASN A 288 -40.81 -1.60 -2.90
C ASN A 288 -41.49 -0.31 -2.39
N ALA A 289 -42.78 -0.38 -2.06
CA ALA A 289 -43.58 0.81 -1.77
C ALA A 289 -43.06 1.64 -0.59
N ALA A 290 -42.40 0.99 0.39
CA ALA A 290 -41.94 1.65 1.60
C ALA A 290 -40.49 1.35 1.99
N PHE A 291 -39.83 0.36 1.38
CA PHE A 291 -38.50 -0.11 1.79
C PHE A 291 -38.37 -0.28 3.31
N ALA A 292 -39.40 -0.83 3.95
CA ALA A 292 -39.50 -0.87 5.41
C ALA A 292 -38.47 -1.85 6.01
N ASP A 293 -37.96 -1.55 7.21
CA ASP A 293 -36.99 -2.43 7.88
C ASP A 293 -37.50 -3.87 7.98
N ARG A 294 -36.61 -4.85 7.80
CA ARG A 294 -36.94 -6.29 7.83
C ARG A 294 -37.92 -6.72 6.73
N THR A 295 -37.94 -6.02 5.60
CA THR A 295 -38.71 -6.41 4.40
C THR A 295 -37.80 -6.58 3.20
N TYR A 296 -38.23 -7.41 2.24
CA TYR A 296 -37.47 -7.63 1.01
C TYR A 296 -37.16 -6.32 0.27
N GLY A 297 -38.07 -5.33 0.30
CA GLY A 297 -37.79 -4.02 -0.27
C GLY A 297 -36.60 -3.29 0.37
N ALA A 298 -36.36 -3.44 1.68
CA ALA A 298 -35.16 -2.86 2.29
C ALA A 298 -33.87 -3.55 1.80
N LEU A 299 -33.91 -4.88 1.64
CA LEU A 299 -32.82 -5.63 1.02
C LEU A 299 -32.61 -5.17 -0.43
N THR A 300 -33.66 -5.06 -1.24
CA THR A 300 -33.56 -4.55 -2.62
C THR A 300 -32.93 -3.15 -2.65
N LEU A 301 -33.36 -2.23 -1.79
CA LEU A 301 -32.79 -0.88 -1.75
C LEU A 301 -31.29 -0.88 -1.47
N ILE A 302 -30.83 -1.60 -0.43
CA ILE A 302 -29.40 -1.63 -0.11
C ILE A 302 -28.58 -2.42 -1.15
N HIS A 303 -29.17 -3.46 -1.76
CA HIS A 303 -28.58 -4.24 -2.85
C HIS A 303 -28.31 -3.37 -4.08
N GLU A 304 -29.32 -2.63 -4.57
CA GLU A 304 -29.12 -1.77 -5.74
C GLU A 304 -28.16 -0.62 -5.44
N ILE A 305 -28.15 -0.10 -4.21
CA ILE A 305 -27.11 0.86 -3.78
C ILE A 305 -25.72 0.23 -3.85
N GLY A 306 -25.57 -1.06 -3.50
CA GLY A 306 -24.34 -1.83 -3.69
C GLY A 306 -23.85 -1.81 -5.14
N HIS A 307 -24.74 -2.11 -6.10
CA HIS A 307 -24.40 -2.00 -7.53
C HIS A 307 -23.99 -0.58 -7.92
N GLY A 308 -24.75 0.43 -7.49
CA GLY A 308 -24.41 1.82 -7.78
C GLY A 308 -23.14 2.33 -7.10
N LEU A 309 -22.54 1.54 -6.19
CA LEU A 309 -21.23 1.74 -5.57
C LEU A 309 -20.15 0.79 -6.12
N GLY A 310 -20.45 -0.01 -7.14
CA GLY A 310 -19.44 -0.88 -7.78
C GLY A 310 -19.43 -2.32 -7.30
N LEU A 311 -20.33 -2.77 -6.43
CA LEU A 311 -20.37 -4.18 -6.02
C LEU A 311 -21.09 -5.05 -7.05
N GLU A 312 -20.50 -6.18 -7.41
CA GLU A 312 -21.12 -7.20 -8.25
C GLU A 312 -21.74 -8.36 -7.45
N HIS A 313 -22.44 -9.24 -8.15
CA HIS A 313 -22.99 -10.46 -7.53
C HIS A 313 -21.88 -11.49 -7.29
N PRO A 314 -21.90 -12.23 -6.18
CA PRO A 314 -20.82 -13.15 -5.79
C PRO A 314 -20.83 -14.50 -6.53
N PHE A 315 -21.49 -14.60 -7.69
CA PHE A 315 -21.72 -15.84 -8.42
C PHE A 315 -21.76 -15.60 -9.93
N SER A 316 -21.58 -16.67 -10.72
CA SER A 316 -21.52 -16.52 -12.18
C SER A 316 -22.86 -16.14 -12.79
N HIS A 317 -22.82 -15.36 -13.88
CA HIS A 317 -24.00 -14.97 -14.65
C HIS A 317 -24.79 -16.18 -15.22
N ALA A 318 -24.18 -17.37 -15.28
CA ALA A 318 -24.86 -18.65 -15.56
C ALA A 318 -25.98 -18.95 -14.54
N GLN A 319 -25.77 -18.59 -13.27
CA GLN A 319 -26.73 -18.75 -12.17
C GLN A 319 -27.76 -17.62 -12.14
N ALA A 320 -27.49 -16.50 -12.83
CA ALA A 320 -28.42 -15.39 -13.09
C ALA A 320 -29.32 -15.62 -14.34
N GLY A 321 -29.11 -16.70 -15.11
CA GLY A 321 -30.04 -17.16 -16.13
C GLY A 321 -29.56 -17.19 -17.58
N SER A 322 -28.34 -16.77 -17.93
CA SER A 322 -27.77 -17.03 -19.28
C SER A 322 -26.29 -16.68 -19.44
N SER A 323 -25.35 -17.58 -19.12
CA SER A 323 -24.06 -17.69 -19.83
C SER A 323 -23.32 -18.94 -19.34
N SER A 324 -22.31 -19.39 -20.08
CA SER A 324 -21.49 -20.58 -19.80
C SER A 324 -20.05 -20.15 -19.54
N VAL A 325 -19.85 -19.32 -18.51
CA VAL A 325 -18.53 -18.85 -18.09
C VAL A 325 -18.27 -19.39 -16.69
N SER A 326 -17.29 -20.28 -16.56
CA SER A 326 -16.40 -20.26 -15.41
C SER A 326 -15.45 -19.10 -15.71
N ASP A 327 -15.35 -18.07 -14.89
CA ASP A 327 -14.29 -18.18 -13.89
C ASP A 327 -14.44 -17.30 -12.64
N PRO A 328 -13.83 -17.76 -11.51
CA PRO A 328 -13.78 -17.14 -10.18
C PRO A 328 -13.10 -15.76 -10.16
N PRO A 329 -13.19 -15.03 -9.01
CA PRO A 329 -13.70 -15.51 -7.72
C PRO A 329 -15.20 -15.36 -7.53
N TYR A 330 -15.83 -16.45 -7.09
CA TYR A 330 -17.20 -16.48 -6.62
C TYR A 330 -17.20 -16.97 -5.17
N LEU A 331 -18.14 -16.48 -4.37
CA LEU A 331 -18.41 -17.08 -3.07
C LEU A 331 -19.08 -18.43 -3.27
N THR A 332 -18.77 -19.39 -2.39
CA THR A 332 -19.35 -20.73 -2.46
C THR A 332 -19.87 -21.19 -1.10
N GLY A 333 -20.73 -22.21 -1.11
CA GLY A 333 -21.24 -22.82 0.12
C GLY A 333 -22.08 -21.85 0.94
N THR A 334 -21.74 -21.69 2.22
CA THR A 334 -22.51 -20.85 3.17
C THR A 334 -22.19 -19.36 3.08
N GLU A 335 -21.11 -18.98 2.41
CA GLU A 335 -20.71 -17.57 2.23
C GLU A 335 -21.53 -16.87 1.16
N GLU A 336 -22.03 -17.61 0.17
CA GLU A 336 -22.96 -17.11 -0.85
C GLU A 336 -24.38 -17.02 -0.24
N SER A 337 -24.57 -16.03 0.64
CA SER A 337 -25.85 -15.68 1.24
C SER A 337 -25.87 -14.24 1.75
N THR A 338 -27.08 -13.68 1.91
CA THR A 338 -27.26 -12.31 2.45
C THR A 338 -26.82 -12.12 3.89
N ALA A 339 -26.44 -13.20 4.61
CA ALA A 339 -25.72 -13.07 5.89
C ALA A 339 -24.38 -12.37 5.73
N TRP A 340 -23.72 -12.55 4.59
CA TRP A 340 -22.33 -12.16 4.36
C TRP A 340 -22.19 -11.10 3.28
N THR A 341 -23.05 -11.12 2.27
CA THR A 341 -23.13 -10.09 1.24
C THR A 341 -24.58 -9.87 0.80
N VAL A 342 -25.08 -8.63 0.86
CA VAL A 342 -26.42 -8.29 0.36
C VAL A 342 -26.54 -8.49 -1.15
N MET A 343 -25.42 -8.67 -1.86
CA MET A 343 -25.36 -8.95 -3.30
C MET A 343 -25.74 -10.40 -3.63
N SER A 344 -25.83 -11.29 -2.65
CA SER A 344 -26.29 -12.67 -2.86
C SER A 344 -27.82 -12.74 -3.11
N TYR A 345 -28.23 -13.68 -3.97
CA TYR A 345 -29.65 -14.06 -4.12
C TYR A 345 -30.12 -15.14 -3.14
N ASN A 346 -29.21 -15.74 -2.37
CA ASN A 346 -29.56 -16.66 -1.29
C ASN A 346 -29.91 -15.87 -0.03
N ASP A 347 -31.17 -15.49 0.06
CA ASP A 347 -31.67 -14.64 1.13
C ASP A 347 -32.59 -15.36 2.13
N ALA A 348 -32.73 -14.77 3.32
CA ALA A 348 -33.75 -15.15 4.29
C ALA A 348 -34.34 -13.91 4.97
N PRO A 349 -35.64 -13.90 5.33
CA PRO A 349 -36.29 -12.74 5.93
C PRO A 349 -35.64 -12.20 7.22
N ALA A 350 -34.88 -13.03 7.94
CA ALA A 350 -34.13 -12.61 9.12
C ALA A 350 -32.97 -11.66 8.81
N GLN A 351 -32.54 -11.58 7.54
CA GLN A 351 -31.37 -10.86 7.03
C GLN A 351 -31.73 -9.55 6.29
N TYR A 352 -33.02 -9.21 6.17
CA TYR A 352 -33.48 -8.04 5.41
C TYR A 352 -33.23 -6.70 6.14
N TYR A 353 -31.97 -6.36 6.36
CA TYR A 353 -31.55 -5.12 6.99
C TYR A 353 -31.28 -4.04 5.95
N LEU A 354 -31.46 -2.77 6.34
CA LEU A 354 -31.02 -1.63 5.55
C LEU A 354 -29.56 -1.30 5.91
N SER A 355 -28.67 -2.25 5.69
CA SER A 355 -27.24 -2.16 5.99
C SER A 355 -26.49 -3.18 5.17
N PHE A 356 -25.25 -2.85 4.80
CA PHE A 356 -24.34 -3.78 4.18
C PHE A 356 -23.93 -4.91 5.13
N SER A 357 -23.74 -6.10 4.58
CA SER A 357 -23.22 -7.26 5.30
C SER A 357 -21.68 -7.19 5.36
N PRO A 358 -21.02 -8.02 6.20
CA PRO A 358 -19.59 -7.86 6.45
C PRO A 358 -18.67 -7.90 5.22
N LEU A 359 -18.97 -8.74 4.22
CA LEU A 359 -18.15 -8.83 3.01
C LEU A 359 -18.38 -7.64 2.07
N ASP A 360 -19.60 -7.11 2.02
CA ASP A 360 -19.89 -5.87 1.28
C ASP A 360 -19.08 -4.71 1.85
N ILE A 361 -19.02 -4.59 3.19
CA ILE A 361 -18.23 -3.54 3.86
C ILE A 361 -16.74 -3.71 3.54
N ALA A 362 -16.22 -4.94 3.59
CA ALA A 362 -14.82 -5.21 3.26
C ALA A 362 -14.49 -4.82 1.80
N ALA A 363 -15.37 -5.15 0.84
CA ALA A 363 -15.19 -4.81 -0.57
C ALA A 363 -15.33 -3.31 -0.83
N LEU A 364 -16.33 -2.65 -0.24
CA LEU A 364 -16.46 -1.20 -0.39
C LEU A 364 -15.34 -0.43 0.30
N GLN A 365 -14.78 -0.93 1.40
CA GLN A 365 -13.62 -0.31 2.05
C GLN A 365 -12.32 -0.56 1.30
N TYR A 366 -12.25 -1.59 0.45
CA TYR A 366 -11.18 -1.70 -0.55
C TYR A 366 -11.27 -0.57 -1.57
N ILE A 367 -12.46 -0.31 -2.12
CA ILE A 367 -12.64 0.74 -3.14
C ILE A 367 -12.50 2.15 -2.53
N TYR A 368 -13.15 2.40 -1.39
CA TYR A 368 -13.36 3.76 -0.87
C TYR A 368 -12.66 4.03 0.46
N GLY A 369 -12.12 3.01 1.12
CA GLY A 369 -11.67 3.13 2.50
C GLY A 369 -12.83 3.28 3.51
N PRO A 370 -12.52 3.16 4.82
CA PRO A 370 -13.49 3.32 5.89
C PRO A 370 -13.85 4.79 6.11
N SER A 371 -15.08 5.04 6.56
CA SER A 371 -15.58 6.39 6.86
C SER A 371 -14.66 7.11 7.85
N LYS A 372 -14.06 8.23 7.44
CA LYS A 372 -13.14 9.02 8.30
C LYS A 372 -13.84 9.83 9.40
N THR A 373 -15.17 9.73 9.48
CA THR A 373 -16.00 10.45 10.47
C THR A 373 -16.66 9.54 11.49
N SER A 374 -16.50 8.22 11.34
CA SER A 374 -17.05 7.20 12.22
C SER A 374 -15.93 6.43 12.88
N ARG A 375 -16.04 6.12 14.18
CA ARG A 375 -14.94 5.52 14.96
C ARG A 375 -13.69 6.38 14.84
N THR A 376 -13.74 7.56 15.46
CA THR A 376 -12.63 8.54 15.41
C THR A 376 -11.85 8.62 16.72
N GLY A 377 -12.21 7.75 17.67
CA GLY A 377 -11.59 7.68 18.98
C GLY A 377 -10.54 6.58 19.01
N ASN A 378 -9.87 6.42 20.15
CA ASN A 378 -8.98 5.28 20.34
C ASN A 378 -9.83 4.07 20.73
N ASP A 379 -10.08 3.21 19.77
CA ASP A 379 -10.98 2.06 19.89
C ASP A 379 -10.20 0.77 20.18
N THR A 380 -10.87 -0.20 20.81
CA THR A 380 -10.29 -1.51 21.14
C THR A 380 -11.16 -2.63 20.59
N TYR A 381 -10.60 -3.37 19.63
CA TYR A 381 -11.23 -4.46 18.92
C TYR A 381 -10.85 -5.79 19.55
N LYS A 382 -11.77 -6.36 20.32
CA LYS A 382 -11.54 -7.65 20.98
C LYS A 382 -11.75 -8.80 20.03
N VAL A 383 -10.72 -9.63 19.86
CA VAL A 383 -10.78 -10.82 19.01
C VAL A 383 -11.67 -11.89 19.64
N SER A 384 -12.62 -12.39 18.86
CA SER A 384 -13.51 -13.50 19.22
C SER A 384 -13.00 -14.82 18.64
N ALA A 385 -12.95 -15.86 19.46
CA ALA A 385 -12.69 -17.23 19.00
C ALA A 385 -13.93 -17.94 18.43
N THR A 386 -15.13 -17.40 18.67
CA THR A 386 -16.41 -18.07 18.34
C THR A 386 -17.16 -17.42 17.19
N GLU A 387 -16.71 -16.25 16.73
CA GLU A 387 -17.28 -15.49 15.63
C GLU A 387 -16.14 -15.04 14.70
N PRO A 388 -16.40 -14.76 13.42
CA PRO A 388 -15.43 -14.08 12.56
C PRO A 388 -15.25 -12.62 12.98
N ASN A 389 -14.08 -12.06 12.68
CA ASN A 389 -13.67 -10.73 13.11
C ASN A 389 -13.27 -9.90 11.89
N PHE A 390 -14.18 -9.03 11.43
CA PHE A 390 -13.93 -8.05 10.38
C PHE A 390 -13.72 -6.68 11.02
N ILE A 391 -12.46 -6.28 11.14
CA ILE A 391 -12.06 -5.08 11.86
C ILE A 391 -11.92 -3.92 10.88
N TRP A 392 -12.47 -2.77 11.24
CA TRP A 392 -12.24 -1.54 10.49
C TRP A 392 -12.35 -0.34 11.41
N ASP A 393 -11.61 0.72 11.10
CA ASP A 393 -11.62 1.95 11.89
C ASP A 393 -11.49 3.18 10.96
N GLY A 394 -12.09 4.29 11.36
CA GLY A 394 -12.07 5.54 10.59
C GLY A 394 -10.89 6.45 10.93
N ALA A 395 -10.49 6.50 12.21
CA ALA A 395 -9.36 7.26 12.72
C ALA A 395 -9.16 6.98 14.21
N GLY A 396 -7.94 7.07 14.69
CA GLY A 396 -7.71 6.87 16.12
C GLY A 396 -6.27 6.49 16.39
N VAL A 397 -6.05 5.99 17.60
CA VAL A 397 -4.93 5.11 17.89
C VAL A 397 -5.53 3.87 18.50
N ASP A 398 -5.63 2.83 17.69
CA ASP A 398 -6.54 1.72 17.89
C ASP A 398 -5.82 0.43 18.24
N THR A 399 -6.51 -0.47 18.92
CA THR A 399 -5.91 -1.71 19.43
C THR A 399 -6.69 -2.93 18.97
N LEU A 400 -6.01 -3.88 18.34
CA LEU A 400 -6.49 -5.25 18.18
C LEU A 400 -6.07 -6.07 19.42
N ASP A 401 -7.05 -6.56 20.17
CA ASP A 401 -6.87 -7.16 21.50
C ASP A 401 -7.28 -8.64 21.54
N ALA A 402 -6.29 -9.52 21.61
CA ALA A 402 -6.43 -10.97 21.78
C ALA A 402 -6.14 -11.47 23.21
N SER A 403 -5.98 -10.56 24.18
CA SER A 403 -5.61 -10.92 25.57
C SER A 403 -6.57 -11.86 26.29
N ASN A 404 -7.83 -11.94 25.84
CA ASN A 404 -8.86 -12.79 26.43
C ASN A 404 -9.01 -14.15 25.74
N LEU A 405 -8.20 -14.45 24.72
CA LEU A 405 -8.22 -15.74 24.04
C LEU A 405 -7.67 -16.85 24.95
N ASN A 406 -8.23 -18.04 24.80
CA ASN A 406 -7.85 -19.24 25.56
C ASN A 406 -6.96 -20.21 24.76
N GLN A 407 -6.36 -19.70 23.68
CA GLN A 407 -5.46 -20.39 22.76
C GLN A 407 -4.67 -19.33 21.99
N GLY A 408 -3.53 -19.72 21.41
CA GLY A 408 -2.71 -18.82 20.60
C GLY A 408 -3.40 -18.41 19.29
N SER A 409 -2.85 -17.43 18.62
CA SER A 409 -3.42 -16.77 17.44
C SER A 409 -2.35 -16.33 16.46
N THR A 410 -2.75 -16.12 15.21
CA THR A 410 -1.95 -15.46 14.17
C THR A 410 -2.71 -14.22 13.74
N LEU A 411 -2.18 -13.02 13.99
CA LEU A 411 -2.88 -11.74 13.81
C LEU A 411 -2.03 -10.76 13.03
N TYR A 412 -2.68 -9.97 12.17
CA TYR A 412 -2.05 -8.98 11.31
C TYR A 412 -2.75 -7.63 11.52
N LEU A 413 -1.97 -6.55 11.67
CA LEU A 413 -2.50 -5.19 11.61
C LEU A 413 -2.63 -4.70 10.17
N THR A 414 -1.79 -5.18 9.25
CA THR A 414 -1.88 -4.81 7.82
C THR A 414 -3.20 -5.29 7.22
N PRO A 415 -3.96 -4.39 6.57
CA PRO A 415 -5.21 -4.75 5.92
C PRO A 415 -5.08 -5.85 4.87
N GLY A 416 -6.16 -6.61 4.66
CA GLY A 416 -6.23 -7.68 3.66
C GLY A 416 -5.61 -9.01 4.09
N TYR A 417 -4.70 -9.01 5.07
CA TYR A 417 -4.17 -10.27 5.62
C TYR A 417 -5.24 -11.06 6.36
N TRP A 418 -5.06 -12.40 6.33
CA TRP A 418 -5.97 -13.35 6.96
C TRP A 418 -5.33 -13.97 8.21
N GLY A 419 -5.70 -13.43 9.37
CA GLY A 419 -5.37 -13.97 10.70
C GLY A 419 -6.40 -14.98 11.22
N TYR A 420 -6.03 -15.73 12.25
CA TYR A 420 -6.91 -16.72 12.84
C TYR A 420 -6.53 -17.04 14.30
N VAL A 421 -7.54 -17.43 15.06
CA VAL A 421 -7.40 -17.94 16.43
C VAL A 421 -7.21 -19.46 16.38
N GLY A 422 -6.20 -19.96 17.09
CA GLY A 422 -5.82 -21.37 17.13
C GLY A 422 -4.71 -21.72 16.14
N ASN A 423 -4.65 -23.00 15.78
CA ASN A 423 -3.51 -23.55 15.03
C ASN A 423 -3.70 -23.55 13.51
N ASN A 424 -4.93 -23.37 13.01
CA ASN A 424 -5.22 -23.51 11.59
C ASN A 424 -6.13 -22.40 11.08
N LYS A 425 -5.71 -21.80 9.97
CA LYS A 425 -6.56 -21.00 9.08
C LYS A 425 -7.70 -21.87 8.54
N ALA A 426 -8.92 -21.36 8.57
CA ALA A 426 -10.09 -22.05 8.01
C ALA A 426 -10.12 -21.92 6.48
N THR A 427 -10.99 -22.70 5.82
CA THR A 427 -11.24 -22.55 4.37
C THR A 427 -12.00 -21.27 4.04
N ASN A 428 -12.78 -20.76 5.00
CA ASN A 428 -13.70 -19.63 4.81
C ASN A 428 -13.40 -18.53 5.83
N ILE A 429 -13.29 -17.27 5.40
CA ILE A 429 -13.01 -16.12 6.27
C ILE A 429 -14.16 -15.86 7.25
N THR A 430 -15.36 -16.30 6.91
CA THR A 430 -16.56 -16.17 7.77
C THR A 430 -16.65 -17.22 8.88
N ALA A 431 -15.69 -18.16 8.96
CA ALA A 431 -15.66 -19.14 10.03
C ALA A 431 -15.30 -18.49 11.38
N ALA A 432 -15.70 -19.15 12.47
CA ALA A 432 -15.37 -18.72 13.83
C ALA A 432 -13.85 -18.55 14.02
N GLY A 433 -13.46 -17.45 14.69
CA GLY A 433 -12.06 -17.18 15.04
C GLY A 433 -11.19 -16.73 13.87
N GLN A 434 -11.72 -16.53 12.67
CA GLN A 434 -10.97 -15.89 11.59
C GLN A 434 -10.96 -14.37 11.79
N VAL A 435 -9.88 -13.72 11.37
CA VAL A 435 -9.62 -12.30 11.63
C VAL A 435 -9.08 -11.64 10.36
N THR A 436 -9.60 -10.46 10.04
CA THR A 436 -9.02 -9.58 9.03
C THR A 436 -9.23 -8.12 9.43
N VAL A 437 -8.28 -7.27 9.07
CA VAL A 437 -8.43 -5.82 9.07
C VAL A 437 -8.82 -5.41 7.65
N ASN A 438 -9.90 -4.66 7.51
CA ASN A 438 -10.40 -4.21 6.23
C ASN A 438 -9.51 -3.08 5.68
N PHE A 439 -9.40 -3.03 4.36
CA PHE A 439 -8.62 -2.03 3.62
C PHE A 439 -8.93 -0.59 4.04
N GLY A 440 -7.89 0.25 4.03
CA GLY A 440 -7.95 1.66 4.42
C GLY A 440 -8.09 1.93 5.92
N SER A 441 -8.19 0.90 6.76
CA SER A 441 -8.14 1.03 8.22
C SER A 441 -6.70 1.10 8.71
N ALA A 442 -6.42 1.99 9.65
CA ALA A 442 -5.14 2.09 10.35
C ALA A 442 -5.35 1.59 11.78
N ILE A 443 -4.68 0.50 12.15
CA ILE A 443 -4.69 -0.02 13.53
C ILE A 443 -3.24 -0.04 14.01
N GLU A 444 -2.95 0.62 15.11
CA GLU A 444 -1.57 0.87 15.55
C GLU A 444 -1.08 -0.12 16.60
N ASN A 445 -1.97 -0.74 17.36
CA ASN A 445 -1.58 -1.55 18.51
C ASN A 445 -2.10 -2.99 18.40
N LEU A 446 -1.28 -3.94 18.82
CA LEU A 446 -1.61 -5.37 18.81
C LEU A 446 -1.25 -6.00 20.16
N THR A 447 -2.24 -6.57 20.83
CA THR A 447 -2.04 -7.33 22.07
C THR A 447 -2.38 -8.79 21.84
N GLY A 448 -1.40 -9.67 22.04
CA GLY A 448 -1.54 -11.12 22.02
C GLY A 448 -2.26 -11.69 23.25
N SER A 449 -2.34 -13.00 23.26
CA SER A 449 -3.00 -13.83 24.26
C SER A 449 -2.05 -14.23 25.41
N SER A 450 -2.41 -15.27 26.15
CA SER A 450 -1.51 -15.89 27.14
C SER A 450 -0.88 -17.19 26.62
N PHE A 451 -0.84 -17.37 25.31
CA PHE A 451 -0.33 -18.56 24.61
C PHE A 451 0.59 -18.11 23.49
N ALA A 452 1.38 -19.04 22.94
CA ALA A 452 2.24 -18.73 21.81
C ALA A 452 1.47 -18.14 20.63
N ASP A 453 1.73 -16.87 20.34
CA ASP A 453 1.12 -16.07 19.29
C ASP A 453 2.08 -15.75 18.15
N LYS A 454 1.52 -15.39 16.99
CA LYS A 454 2.22 -14.77 15.89
C LYS A 454 1.54 -13.44 15.56
N LEU A 455 2.24 -12.35 15.79
CA LEU A 455 1.72 -11.00 15.74
C LEU A 455 2.52 -10.22 14.70
N TYR A 456 1.82 -9.65 13.73
CA TYR A 456 2.43 -8.90 12.63
C TYR A 456 1.85 -7.48 12.63
N GLY A 457 2.75 -6.50 12.58
CA GLY A 457 2.45 -5.07 12.52
C GLY A 457 1.98 -4.63 11.15
N ASN A 458 2.26 -3.38 10.81
CA ASN A 458 1.99 -2.76 9.52
C ASN A 458 3.07 -1.71 9.19
N GLU A 459 2.74 -0.70 8.38
CA GLU A 459 3.63 0.39 7.99
C GLU A 459 3.69 1.56 9.00
N LEU A 460 2.88 1.50 10.04
CA LEU A 460 2.82 2.51 11.11
C LEU A 460 3.75 2.10 12.25
N GLY A 461 4.20 3.08 13.05
CA GLY A 461 4.88 2.75 14.30
C GLY A 461 3.93 2.07 15.29
N ASN A 462 4.08 0.76 15.48
CA ASN A 462 3.15 -0.07 16.23
C ASN A 462 3.54 -0.22 17.71
N GLN A 463 2.55 -0.43 18.58
CA GLN A 463 2.79 -0.93 19.95
C GLN A 463 2.28 -2.37 20.06
N MET A 464 3.21 -3.31 20.17
CA MET A 464 2.91 -4.74 20.15
C MET A 464 3.30 -5.39 21.48
N SER A 465 2.41 -6.25 21.99
CA SER A 465 2.64 -7.04 23.21
C SER A 465 2.28 -8.49 22.97
N GLY A 466 3.23 -9.43 23.12
CA GLY A 466 3.01 -10.87 23.00
C GLY A 466 2.14 -11.40 24.14
N GLY A 467 2.54 -11.11 25.38
CA GLY A 467 1.77 -11.44 26.57
C GLY A 467 2.45 -12.54 27.38
N MET A 468 1.84 -13.72 27.43
CA MET A 468 2.52 -14.93 27.92
C MET A 468 2.58 -15.93 26.78
N GLY A 469 3.52 -16.86 26.83
CA GLY A 469 3.74 -17.81 25.74
C GLY A 469 5.05 -17.50 25.05
N ASN A 470 5.43 -18.36 24.12
CA ASN A 470 6.60 -18.10 23.28
C ASN A 470 6.08 -17.44 22.01
N ASP A 471 6.18 -16.12 21.96
CA ASP A 471 5.52 -15.30 20.98
C ASP A 471 6.47 -14.90 19.85
N TRP A 472 5.89 -14.66 18.69
CA TRP A 472 6.59 -14.14 17.51
C TRP A 472 5.98 -12.80 17.14
N LEU A 473 6.75 -11.72 17.24
CA LEU A 473 6.33 -10.35 16.93
C LEU A 473 7.19 -9.82 15.78
N GLU A 474 6.55 -9.38 14.70
CA GLU A 474 7.17 -8.63 13.60
C GLU A 474 6.51 -7.25 13.50
N GLY A 475 7.28 -6.17 13.64
CA GLY A 475 6.80 -4.79 13.49
C GLY A 475 6.57 -4.39 12.03
N TRP A 476 7.44 -4.87 11.14
CA TRP A 476 7.50 -4.55 9.70
C TRP A 476 8.08 -3.17 9.40
N ALA A 477 7.28 -2.16 9.09
CA ALA A 477 7.78 -0.85 8.74
C ALA A 477 7.27 0.19 9.74
N GLY A 478 8.09 1.19 10.04
CA GLY A 478 7.74 2.19 11.05
C GLY A 478 8.59 2.01 12.31
N ASP A 479 8.42 2.92 13.27
CA ASP A 479 9.17 2.87 14.53
C ASP A 479 8.37 2.09 15.57
N ASP A 480 8.67 0.80 15.72
CA ASP A 480 7.87 -0.11 16.52
C ASP A 480 8.32 -0.20 17.98
N THR A 481 7.36 -0.47 18.87
CA THR A 481 7.61 -0.84 20.26
C THR A 481 7.13 -2.26 20.51
N LEU A 482 8.06 -3.17 20.77
CA LEU A 482 7.79 -4.59 20.94
C LEU A 482 7.98 -5.00 22.41
N VAL A 483 6.99 -5.66 22.98
CA VAL A 483 7.03 -6.30 24.30
C VAL A 483 6.76 -7.79 24.10
N GLY A 484 7.78 -8.65 24.26
CA GLY A 484 7.56 -10.10 24.22
C GLY A 484 6.66 -10.55 25.36
N GLY A 485 7.14 -10.34 26.58
CA GLY A 485 6.43 -10.75 27.80
C GLY A 485 6.97 -12.09 28.28
N GLN A 486 6.12 -12.89 28.94
CA GLN A 486 6.60 -14.12 29.56
C GLN A 486 6.74 -15.25 28.54
N GLY A 487 7.97 -15.62 28.23
CA GLY A 487 8.27 -16.84 27.49
C GLY A 487 9.61 -16.70 26.80
N ASP A 488 9.90 -17.58 25.84
CA ASP A 488 11.05 -17.38 24.96
C ASP A 488 10.54 -16.75 23.65
N ASP A 489 10.66 -15.44 23.50
CA ASP A 489 10.03 -14.70 22.40
C ASP A 489 10.98 -14.40 21.22
N GLN A 490 10.41 -14.13 20.06
CA GLN A 490 11.10 -13.62 18.88
C GLN A 490 10.57 -12.23 18.56
N LEU A 491 11.44 -11.23 18.65
CA LEU A 491 11.11 -9.82 18.42
C LEU A 491 11.86 -9.32 17.20
N GLN A 492 11.14 -9.07 16.12
CA GLN A 492 11.67 -8.53 14.88
C GLN A 492 11.08 -7.15 14.66
N GLY A 493 11.90 -6.10 14.70
CA GLY A 493 11.43 -4.73 14.45
C GLY A 493 11.09 -4.55 12.98
N GLY A 494 12.12 -4.48 12.13
CA GLY A 494 11.97 -4.44 10.69
C GLY A 494 12.69 -3.24 10.11
N SER A 495 11.97 -2.43 9.32
CA SER A 495 12.48 -1.17 8.79
C SER A 495 11.96 -0.01 9.63
N GLY A 496 12.86 0.84 10.12
CA GLY A 496 12.50 1.92 11.03
C GLY A 496 13.42 1.86 12.24
N ILE A 497 13.02 2.49 13.35
CA ILE A 497 13.80 2.47 14.58
C ILE A 497 13.02 1.83 15.70
N ASP A 498 13.34 0.57 15.93
CA ASP A 498 12.51 -0.31 16.73
C ASP A 498 13.03 -0.44 18.16
N THR A 499 12.10 -0.56 19.09
CA THR A 499 12.36 -0.58 20.52
C THR A 499 11.77 -1.83 21.17
N ALA A 500 12.62 -2.74 21.63
CA ALA A 500 12.20 -3.80 22.54
C ALA A 500 12.14 -3.29 23.98
N LEU A 501 11.00 -3.49 24.65
CA LEU A 501 10.76 -2.99 26.00
C LEU A 501 10.74 -4.14 27.02
N PHE A 502 11.56 -3.96 28.06
CA PHE A 502 11.72 -4.90 29.16
C PHE A 502 11.32 -4.25 30.50
N GLY A 503 10.40 -4.88 31.22
CA GLY A 503 9.82 -4.28 32.44
C GLY A 503 10.76 -4.20 33.66
N GLY A 504 11.94 -4.82 33.61
CA GLY A 504 12.92 -4.85 34.71
C GLY A 504 14.00 -3.77 34.63
N ALA A 505 14.87 -3.71 35.63
CA ALA A 505 16.07 -2.88 35.57
C ALA A 505 17.12 -3.56 34.68
N TYR A 506 17.95 -2.82 33.96
CA TYR A 506 18.97 -3.37 33.04
C TYR A 506 19.86 -4.44 33.70
N ALA A 507 20.26 -4.21 34.96
CA ALA A 507 21.09 -5.15 35.71
C ALA A 507 20.42 -6.52 36.00
N SER A 508 19.11 -6.63 35.81
CA SER A 508 18.35 -7.87 35.92
C SER A 508 18.45 -8.77 34.68
N TYR A 509 19.08 -8.31 33.60
CA TYR A 509 19.18 -9.07 32.35
C TYR A 509 20.61 -9.53 32.06
N THR A 510 20.73 -10.52 31.17
CA THR A 510 21.98 -10.95 30.54
C THR A 510 21.81 -10.92 29.04
N PHE A 511 22.87 -10.55 28.33
CA PHE A 511 22.87 -10.34 26.89
C PHE A 511 23.84 -11.32 26.24
N GLU A 512 23.42 -11.93 25.15
CA GLU A 512 24.28 -12.77 24.30
C GLU A 512 24.19 -12.26 22.86
N ASN A 513 25.34 -11.92 22.27
CA ASN A 513 25.41 -11.45 20.90
C ASN A 513 26.24 -12.43 20.07
N THR A 514 25.62 -13.01 19.04
CA THR A 514 26.27 -13.87 18.04
C THR A 514 26.35 -13.12 16.70
N SER A 515 26.97 -13.71 15.69
CA SER A 515 27.03 -13.09 14.35
C SER A 515 25.66 -12.91 13.67
N SER A 516 24.60 -13.52 14.20
CA SER A 516 23.27 -13.56 13.57
C SER A 516 22.11 -13.27 14.51
N THR A 517 22.33 -13.17 15.83
CA THR A 517 21.26 -12.98 16.81
C THR A 517 21.74 -12.19 18.02
N PHE A 518 20.86 -11.36 18.56
CA PHE A 518 21.02 -10.75 19.87
C PHE A 518 19.95 -11.30 20.81
N SER A 519 20.36 -11.87 21.94
CA SER A 519 19.44 -12.48 22.90
C SER A 519 19.47 -11.76 24.23
N VAL A 520 18.30 -11.54 24.80
CA VAL A 520 18.09 -10.95 26.12
C VAL A 520 17.49 -12.01 27.03
N LYS A 521 18.10 -12.22 28.19
CA LYS A 521 17.62 -13.19 29.17
C LYS A 521 17.38 -12.52 30.51
N ASP A 522 16.17 -12.67 31.03
CA ASP A 522 15.83 -12.19 32.37
C ASP A 522 16.36 -13.13 33.46
N LYS A 523 17.03 -12.57 34.48
CA LYS A 523 17.55 -13.32 35.65
C LYS A 523 16.56 -13.39 36.81
N ARG A 524 15.41 -12.71 36.74
CA ARG A 524 14.42 -12.64 37.84
C ARG A 524 13.68 -13.98 37.99
N ALA A 525 13.00 -14.18 39.11
CA ALA A 525 12.32 -15.46 39.42
C ALA A 525 11.04 -15.71 38.59
N ASN A 526 10.45 -14.65 38.04
CA ASN A 526 9.36 -14.69 37.05
C ASN A 526 9.91 -14.21 35.70
N ALA A 527 10.98 -14.87 35.21
CA ALA A 527 11.71 -14.42 34.03
C ALA A 527 10.87 -14.49 32.74
N ASP A 528 11.01 -13.46 31.89
CA ASP A 528 10.68 -13.42 30.44
C ASP A 528 11.54 -14.40 29.62
N GLY A 529 11.79 -15.63 30.11
CA GLY A 529 12.59 -16.62 29.40
C GLY A 529 13.87 -16.06 28.74
N ILE A 530 14.08 -16.39 27.46
CA ILE A 530 15.13 -15.89 26.58
C ILE A 530 14.50 -15.34 25.30
N ASP A 531 14.60 -14.03 25.12
CA ASP A 531 14.10 -13.34 23.93
C ASP A 531 15.21 -13.20 22.89
N VAL A 532 14.85 -13.35 21.62
CA VAL A 532 15.75 -13.15 20.48
C VAL A 532 15.29 -11.94 19.68
N LEU A 533 16.22 -11.04 19.40
CA LEU A 533 15.98 -9.77 18.74
C LEU A 533 16.72 -9.74 17.40
N THR A 534 16.02 -9.28 16.37
CA THR A 534 16.52 -9.04 15.02
C THR A 534 15.97 -7.72 14.49
N SER A 535 16.79 -6.90 13.84
CA SER A 535 16.37 -5.57 13.36
C SER A 535 15.68 -4.76 14.48
N VAL A 536 16.35 -4.70 15.64
CA VAL A 536 15.92 -3.89 16.79
C VAL A 536 17.08 -3.04 17.25
N GLU A 537 16.92 -1.73 17.18
CA GLU A 537 18.00 -0.78 17.42
C GLU A 537 18.04 -0.33 18.88
N ARG A 538 16.92 -0.46 19.60
CA ARG A 538 16.78 0.09 20.96
C ARG A 538 16.20 -0.91 21.94
N LEU A 539 16.73 -0.85 23.15
CA LEU A 539 16.22 -1.54 24.33
C LEU A 539 15.78 -0.51 25.36
N LYS A 540 14.60 -0.70 25.93
CA LYS A 540 14.09 0.14 27.01
C LYS A 540 13.85 -0.69 28.26
N PHE A 541 14.54 -0.32 29.33
CA PHE A 541 14.39 -0.91 30.66
C PHE A 541 13.69 0.09 31.60
N SER A 542 13.27 -0.38 32.77
CA SER A 542 12.65 0.47 33.78
C SER A 542 13.56 1.58 34.32
N ASP A 543 14.89 1.43 34.22
CA ASP A 543 15.88 2.36 34.78
C ASP A 543 16.77 3.06 33.73
N LYS A 544 16.79 2.61 32.46
CA LYS A 544 17.55 3.24 31.37
C LYS A 544 17.14 2.74 29.97
N SER A 545 17.52 3.49 28.94
CA SER A 545 17.45 3.10 27.54
C SER A 545 18.83 2.81 26.98
N VAL A 546 18.94 1.83 26.10
CA VAL A 546 20.20 1.35 25.52
C VAL A 546 20.02 1.14 24.02
N ALA A 547 20.86 1.76 23.20
CA ALA A 547 20.90 1.53 21.77
C ALA A 547 21.81 0.32 21.47
N ILE A 548 21.28 -0.67 20.75
CA ILE A 548 22.06 -1.81 20.26
C ILE A 548 22.63 -1.46 18.91
N ASP A 549 23.83 -1.95 18.64
CA ASP A 549 24.52 -1.69 17.37
C ASP A 549 24.40 -2.90 16.44
N LEU A 550 23.18 -3.38 16.19
CA LEU A 550 22.95 -4.51 15.26
C LEU A 550 23.20 -4.09 13.81
N ASP A 551 22.74 -2.90 13.45
CA ASP A 551 22.83 -2.37 12.08
C ASP A 551 23.93 -1.31 11.90
N GLY A 552 24.72 -1.04 12.95
CA GLY A 552 25.89 -0.15 12.89
C GLY A 552 25.61 1.34 13.16
N ASN A 553 24.35 1.77 13.20
CA ASN A 553 23.96 3.17 13.33
C ASN A 553 24.43 3.78 14.67
N ALA A 554 24.23 3.07 15.78
CA ALA A 554 24.62 3.56 17.09
C ALA A 554 26.15 3.64 17.25
N GLY A 555 26.88 2.68 16.66
CA GLY A 555 28.33 2.69 16.58
C GLY A 555 28.87 3.86 15.77
N ILE A 556 28.24 4.18 14.62
CA ILE A 556 28.63 5.32 13.79
C ILE A 556 28.39 6.65 14.51
N VAL A 557 27.23 6.84 15.16
CA VAL A 557 26.94 8.05 15.95
C VAL A 557 27.99 8.25 17.04
N VAL A 558 28.35 7.19 17.76
CA VAL A 558 29.38 7.27 18.80
C VAL A 558 30.76 7.60 18.21
N LYS A 559 31.13 7.04 17.05
CA LYS A 559 32.39 7.40 16.37
C LYS A 559 32.41 8.86 15.95
N VAL A 560 31.32 9.37 15.37
CA VAL A 560 31.18 10.77 14.94
C VAL A 560 31.26 11.72 16.13
N ILE A 561 30.48 11.47 17.18
CA ILE A 561 30.50 12.24 18.43
C ILE A 561 31.89 12.19 19.05
N GLY A 562 32.48 11.00 19.19
CA GLY A 562 33.78 10.83 19.83
C GLY A 562 34.93 11.45 19.02
N ALA A 563 34.85 11.47 17.69
CA ALA A 563 35.83 12.16 16.85
C ALA A 563 35.84 13.68 17.11
N VAL A 564 34.68 14.28 17.40
CA VAL A 564 34.56 15.74 17.57
C VAL A 564 34.61 16.20 19.02
N LEU A 565 33.92 15.49 19.91
CA LEU A 565 33.74 15.84 21.32
C LEU A 565 34.68 15.05 22.25
N GLY A 566 35.36 14.03 21.74
CA GLY A 566 36.32 13.21 22.49
C GLY A 566 35.68 12.03 23.24
N SER A 567 36.53 11.19 23.82
CA SER A 567 36.15 9.90 24.42
C SER A 567 35.36 9.99 25.73
N ASP A 568 35.31 11.15 26.38
CA ASP A 568 34.47 11.34 27.57
C ASP A 568 33.03 11.72 27.21
N ALA A 569 32.82 12.36 26.05
CA ALA A 569 31.50 12.73 25.58
C ALA A 569 30.64 11.50 25.26
N VAL A 570 31.25 10.45 24.69
CA VAL A 570 30.56 9.18 24.39
C VAL A 570 30.15 8.39 25.64
N LYS A 571 30.71 8.71 26.81
CA LYS A 571 30.31 8.12 28.09
C LYS A 571 29.13 8.85 28.74
N THR A 572 28.67 9.94 28.11
CA THR A 572 27.57 10.76 28.61
C THR A 572 26.30 10.40 27.83
N PRO A 573 25.34 9.68 28.44
CA PRO A 573 24.15 9.19 27.73
C PRO A 573 23.37 10.28 27.00
N GLY A 574 23.27 11.48 27.59
CA GLY A 574 22.56 12.60 26.96
C GLY A 574 23.22 13.15 25.69
N ILE A 575 24.55 13.06 25.57
CA ILE A 575 25.25 13.53 24.36
C ILE A 575 25.04 12.51 23.23
N VAL A 576 25.22 11.23 23.53
CA VAL A 576 25.00 10.16 22.54
C VAL A 576 23.54 10.09 22.14
N GLY A 577 22.62 10.12 23.11
CA GLY A 577 21.18 10.15 22.85
C GLY A 577 20.74 11.33 22.00
N THR A 578 21.35 12.51 22.18
CA THR A 578 21.08 13.66 21.30
C THR A 578 21.52 13.40 19.86
N GLY A 579 22.70 12.78 19.66
CA GLY A 579 23.17 12.45 18.32
C GLY A 579 22.38 11.34 17.64
N LEU A 580 22.02 10.30 18.40
CA LEU A 580 21.10 9.24 17.95
C LEU A 580 19.81 9.89 17.50
N ARG A 581 19.16 10.68 18.37
CA ARG A 581 17.92 11.39 18.03
C ARG A 581 18.05 12.24 16.77
N TYR A 582 19.19 12.86 16.48
CA TYR A 582 19.34 13.60 15.23
C TYR A 582 19.35 12.68 14.01
N VAL A 583 20.12 11.60 14.05
CA VAL A 583 20.17 10.61 12.97
C VAL A 583 18.81 9.93 12.80
N ASP A 584 18.15 9.65 13.91
CA ASP A 584 16.83 9.05 13.96
C ASP A 584 15.76 9.96 13.32
N ASN A 585 15.98 11.29 13.31
CA ASN A 585 15.16 12.25 12.59
C ASN A 585 15.69 12.55 11.17
N GLY A 586 16.42 11.60 10.57
CA GLY A 586 16.91 11.67 9.19
C GLY A 586 18.18 12.49 8.98
N MET A 587 18.89 12.92 10.03
CA MET A 587 20.15 13.65 9.86
C MET A 587 21.26 12.70 9.37
N SER A 588 21.96 13.09 8.31
CA SER A 588 23.13 12.34 7.86
C SER A 588 24.26 12.36 8.90
N TYR A 589 25.10 11.33 8.92
CA TYR A 589 26.28 11.30 9.80
C TYR A 589 27.24 12.46 9.57
N ALA A 590 27.34 12.94 8.33
CA ALA A 590 28.14 14.11 7.98
C ALA A 590 27.55 15.39 8.58
N ASP A 591 26.23 15.57 8.52
CA ASP A 591 25.55 16.73 9.10
C ASP A 591 25.57 16.69 10.63
N LEU A 592 25.49 15.50 11.24
CA LEU A 592 25.72 15.33 12.67
C LEU A 592 27.15 15.74 13.04
N GLY A 593 28.15 15.30 12.27
CA GLY A 593 29.54 15.68 12.47
C GLY A 593 29.78 17.18 12.34
N LEU A 594 29.16 17.82 11.33
CA LEU A 594 29.21 19.27 11.16
C LEU A 594 28.53 20.01 12.31
N THR A 595 27.37 19.52 12.76
CA THR A 595 26.64 20.07 13.92
C THR A 595 27.50 19.99 15.17
N ALA A 596 28.17 18.86 15.42
CA ALA A 596 29.09 18.69 16.53
C ALA A 596 30.31 19.64 16.42
N LEU A 597 30.87 19.82 15.21
CA LEU A 597 32.01 20.74 14.99
C LEU A 597 31.62 22.18 15.31
N ASN A 598 30.43 22.61 14.88
CA ASN A 598 29.89 23.92 15.18
C ASN A 598 29.67 24.11 16.69
N ALA A 599 29.17 23.07 17.38
CA ALA A 599 28.94 23.10 18.82
C ALA A 599 30.24 23.29 19.63
N VAL A 600 31.39 22.78 19.14
CA VAL A 600 32.71 22.99 19.76
C VAL A 600 33.47 24.20 19.22
N GLY A 601 32.87 24.98 18.31
CA GLY A 601 33.46 26.18 17.72
C GLY A 601 34.56 25.92 16.69
N ALA A 602 34.67 24.70 16.16
CA ALA A 602 35.65 24.32 15.15
C ALA A 602 35.14 24.69 13.75
N MET A 603 35.18 25.98 13.40
CA MET A 603 34.58 26.52 12.17
C MET A 603 35.57 26.80 11.03
N THR A 604 36.88 26.72 11.28
CA THR A 604 37.93 26.95 10.26
C THR A 604 38.62 25.64 9.88
N PRO A 605 39.18 25.49 8.66
CA PRO A 605 39.87 24.27 8.26
C PRO A 605 40.95 23.80 9.25
N ASP A 606 41.78 24.72 9.76
CA ASP A 606 42.80 24.38 10.77
C ASP A 606 42.17 23.97 12.11
N ALA A 607 41.10 24.64 12.56
CA ALA A 607 40.41 24.28 13.80
C ALA A 607 39.73 22.91 13.72
N ILE A 608 39.12 22.57 12.56
CA ILE A 608 38.49 21.28 12.29
C ILE A 608 39.54 20.18 12.37
N VAL A 609 40.60 20.25 11.54
CA VAL A 609 41.65 19.23 11.50
C VAL A 609 42.34 19.10 12.86
N SER A 610 42.60 20.21 13.55
CA SER A 610 43.20 20.18 14.90
C SER A 610 42.31 19.50 15.94
N THR A 611 41.01 19.73 15.86
CA THR A 611 40.03 19.15 16.81
C THR A 611 39.94 17.64 16.61
N LEU A 612 39.72 17.21 15.37
CA LEU A 612 39.66 15.79 15.02
C LEU A 612 40.96 15.07 15.38
N TRP A 613 42.11 15.64 15.01
CA TRP A 613 43.41 15.04 15.32
C TRP A 613 43.64 14.90 16.83
N ARG A 614 43.34 15.95 17.60
CA ARG A 614 43.51 15.89 19.06
C ARG A 614 42.69 14.77 19.67
N ASN A 615 41.45 14.59 19.24
CA ASN A 615 40.55 13.60 19.83
C ASN A 615 40.85 12.17 19.35
N VAL A 616 41.12 12.00 18.05
CA VAL A 616 41.39 10.68 17.45
C VAL A 616 42.81 10.19 17.75
N VAL A 617 43.81 11.09 17.64
CA VAL A 617 45.24 10.75 17.81
C VAL A 617 45.72 11.01 19.23
N GLY A 618 45.09 11.89 20.01
CA GLY A 618 45.46 12.17 21.40
C GLY A 618 46.72 13.03 21.56
N SER A 619 47.12 13.76 20.51
CA SER A 619 48.28 14.65 20.51
C SER A 619 47.99 15.93 19.74
N ILE A 620 48.89 16.91 19.79
CA ILE A 620 48.80 18.11 18.95
C ILE A 620 49.46 17.80 17.61
N ALA A 621 48.73 17.98 16.51
CA ALA A 621 49.26 17.79 15.16
C ALA A 621 50.33 18.85 14.82
N SER A 622 51.44 18.40 14.26
CA SER A 622 52.39 19.26 13.55
C SER A 622 51.81 19.77 12.23
N ALA A 623 52.39 20.84 11.68
CA ALA A 623 51.95 21.39 10.40
C ALA A 623 52.02 20.36 9.24
N THR A 624 53.03 19.49 9.24
CA THR A 624 53.19 18.43 8.23
C THR A 624 52.10 17.37 8.34
N GLU A 625 51.65 17.03 9.55
CA GLU A 625 50.58 16.06 9.79
C GLU A 625 49.21 16.60 9.40
N LYS A 626 48.96 17.90 9.57
CA LYS A 626 47.70 18.53 9.13
C LYS A 626 47.59 18.71 7.61
N ALA A 627 48.73 18.86 6.93
CA ALA A 627 48.77 19.29 5.53
C ALA A 627 47.91 18.44 4.56
N PRO A 628 47.86 17.10 4.66
CA PRO A 628 47.00 16.29 3.79
C PRO A 628 45.51 16.56 3.98
N TYR A 629 45.04 16.70 5.22
CA TYR A 629 43.62 16.91 5.54
C TYR A 629 43.16 18.34 5.22
N LEU A 630 44.04 19.32 5.41
CA LEU A 630 43.79 20.69 4.97
C LEU A 630 43.65 20.78 3.45
N LYS A 631 44.44 20.00 2.71
CA LYS A 631 44.32 19.90 1.25
C LYS A 631 42.98 19.27 0.84
N MET A 632 42.51 18.22 1.52
CA MET A 632 41.18 17.63 1.25
C MET A 632 40.04 18.65 1.37
N LEU A 633 40.02 19.44 2.44
CA LEU A 633 39.03 20.50 2.62
C LEU A 633 39.13 21.59 1.53
N ALA A 634 40.35 21.94 1.11
CA ALA A 634 40.57 22.90 0.02
C ALA A 634 40.12 22.35 -1.35
N ASP A 635 40.23 21.04 -1.55
CA ASP A 635 39.84 20.33 -2.78
C ASP A 635 38.32 19.99 -2.80
N GLY A 636 37.54 20.43 -1.81
CA GLY A 636 36.08 20.37 -1.82
C GLY A 636 35.44 19.31 -0.91
N THR A 637 36.22 18.55 -0.13
CA THR A 637 35.65 17.66 0.91
C THR A 637 34.88 18.48 1.94
N LYS A 638 33.63 18.12 2.25
CA LYS A 638 32.87 18.84 3.27
C LYS A 638 33.41 18.51 4.67
N PRO A 639 33.36 19.46 5.62
CA PRO A 639 33.80 19.22 6.99
C PRO A 639 33.15 18.01 7.66
N GLY A 640 31.85 17.79 7.43
CA GLY A 640 31.11 16.63 7.94
C GLY A 640 31.67 15.30 7.44
N ASP A 641 31.97 15.19 6.15
CA ASP A 641 32.57 13.99 5.55
C ASP A 641 33.94 13.68 6.16
N LEU A 642 34.72 14.74 6.46
CA LEU A 642 36.00 14.58 7.15
C LEU A 642 35.84 14.08 8.60
N VAL A 643 34.75 14.43 9.28
CA VAL A 643 34.41 13.88 10.61
C VAL A 643 34.11 12.40 10.50
N VAL A 644 33.29 11.97 9.52
CA VAL A 644 32.96 10.56 9.32
C VAL A 644 34.23 9.74 9.06
N LEU A 645 35.12 10.25 8.18
CA LEU A 645 36.41 9.63 7.91
C LEU A 645 37.30 9.53 9.17
N ALA A 646 37.31 10.57 10.01
CA ALA A 646 38.03 10.55 11.27
C ALA A 646 37.40 9.56 12.28
N GLY A 647 36.08 9.44 12.25
CA GLY A 647 35.25 8.50 13.01
C GLY A 647 35.64 7.05 12.76
N ASP A 648 35.81 6.67 11.48
CA ASP A 648 36.14 5.30 11.05
C ASP A 648 37.63 4.95 11.13
N PHE A 649 38.48 5.89 11.56
CA PHE A 649 39.90 5.63 11.69
C PHE A 649 40.16 4.56 12.77
N SER A 650 40.97 3.54 12.45
CA SER A 650 41.15 2.37 13.33
C SER A 650 41.75 2.68 14.71
N LEU A 651 42.50 3.78 14.86
CA LEU A 651 42.98 4.25 16.17
C LEU A 651 41.86 4.85 17.04
N ASN A 652 40.78 5.30 16.42
CA ASN A 652 39.64 5.90 17.09
C ASN A 652 38.88 4.87 17.95
N MET A 653 38.72 3.64 17.43
CA MET A 653 38.04 2.55 18.15
C MET A 653 38.73 2.18 19.47
N ASN A 654 40.06 2.19 19.50
CA ASN A 654 40.85 1.86 20.69
C ASN A 654 40.88 2.99 21.73
N LYS A 655 40.78 4.25 21.31
CA LYS A 655 40.88 5.42 22.22
C LYS A 655 39.54 5.94 22.71
N ILE A 656 38.47 5.78 21.93
CA ILE A 656 37.10 6.09 22.36
C ILE A 656 36.54 5.00 23.29
N GLY A 657 37.15 3.81 23.32
CA GLY A 657 36.73 2.72 24.21
C GLY A 657 35.50 1.97 23.67
N LEU A 658 35.45 1.78 22.34
CA LEU A 658 34.32 1.13 21.65
C LEU A 658 34.36 -0.41 21.75
N MET A 659 35.40 -0.99 22.35
CA MET A 659 35.51 -2.45 22.51
C MET A 659 34.48 -2.95 23.54
N GLY A 660 33.35 -3.47 23.05
CA GLY A 660 32.27 -4.04 23.87
C GLY A 660 30.87 -3.50 23.57
N LEU A 661 30.75 -2.52 22.65
CA LEU A 661 29.46 -1.89 22.32
C LEU A 661 28.45 -2.87 21.72
N ALA A 662 28.90 -3.79 20.87
CA ALA A 662 28.05 -4.85 20.35
C ALA A 662 27.53 -5.81 21.46
N GLN A 663 28.22 -5.96 22.59
CA GLN A 663 27.84 -6.90 23.66
C GLN A 663 26.98 -6.28 24.77
N THR A 664 27.00 -4.95 24.93
CA THR A 664 26.34 -4.27 26.06
C THR A 664 25.41 -3.12 25.65
N GLY A 665 25.48 -2.68 24.38
CA GLY A 665 24.77 -1.52 23.87
C GLY A 665 25.26 -0.18 24.45
N ILE A 666 24.71 0.92 23.96
CA ILE A 666 25.08 2.30 24.33
C ILE A 666 23.93 2.95 25.10
N GLU A 667 24.16 3.27 26.38
CA GLU A 667 23.15 3.97 27.18
C GLU A 667 22.86 5.37 26.62
N PHE A 668 21.58 5.70 26.49
CA PHE A 668 21.10 7.00 26.04
C PHE A 668 19.90 7.48 26.86
N SER A 669 19.57 8.77 26.74
CA SER A 669 18.45 9.41 27.44
C SER A 669 17.38 9.93 26.51
#